data_AF-A0A3D4V5G0-F1
#
_entry.id   AF-A0A3D4V5G0-F1
#
_cell.length_a   1.000
_cell.length_b   1.000
_cell.length_c   1.000
_cell.angle_alpha   90.00
_cell.angle_beta   90.00
_cell.angle_gamma   90.00
#
_symmetry.space_group_name_H-M   'P 1'
#
loop_
_entity.id
_entity.type
_entity.pdbx_description
1 polymer ?
#
loop_
_entity_poly.entity_id
_entity_poly.type
_entity_poly.pdbx_seq_one_letter_code
_entity_poly.pdbx_strand_id
1 'polypeptide(L)'
;MQMTSFVRLRAMAVAFLAMGALAACSDDDDPVVVPTTGTLAVNVSGLPAGTNAAVTIAGPNGFSQTATASTSLPTAAIGSYTVTAASVTASSVTYNATVAGSPATVTGGGSATVTVTYTAAAPTTGTLTVNVTGLPAGVNGAVTVTGPNNYNQTLTATSTATVASGSYTVTAAQVTNNNVRYTGTVTGSPATVTAGATTTASVAYAVAANPTVTLSGSIAANRTLTADTNYVLRGFVYVNSGATLTVNAGTKIVGDSTALGSALFILRGARIMANGTEAAPIVFTSQRSAGNRSPGDWGGLIIVGNARNNRTGNIIVEGSDGSVVGANPAGVVYTGGSNDADNSGTLRYVRVEFAGYATLPDAELNSFTFAAVGSGTTFEYLQSVSGLDDSFEWFGGTVDGKYLISYESGDDHFDTSEGYRGRNQFLIAYQSTYITPRAGAGAVSADPQGFEVDGCNGGGCTAPAGGNAQSSGAADGLWNMNVMANYTLIGVGGTQTTPANGGVGVVLRRGTGGYYVNGVIARWPRQAISMRDSTTNNRFLVDSLIFKSNYLADNGLQNGGVVFDPTGTNFGQQSAFTARGQTNEVAATSVTAASLFAALPAGSATTTGANFDWSPAASSPIATGGLSTFANDPRIAARAGTFIAPTAYRGAAAPGGAKWWANWTNYARN
;
A
#
# COMPACT_ATOMS: atom_id res chain seq x y z
N MET A 1 57.89 -37.51 -30.59
CA MET A 1 58.46 -36.41 -29.77
C MET A 1 59.04 -37.03 -28.50
N GLN A 2 60.19 -37.72 -28.56
CA GLN A 2 61.57 -37.17 -28.43
C GLN A 2 61.71 -36.27 -27.18
N MET A 3 62.25 -36.74 -26.05
CA MET A 3 63.65 -37.06 -25.69
C MET A 3 64.64 -35.89 -25.85
N THR A 4 65.21 -35.45 -24.72
CA THR A 4 66.53 -34.81 -24.57
C THR A 4 67.15 -35.39 -23.27
N SER A 5 68.06 -36.36 -23.33
CA SER A 5 69.51 -36.25 -23.57
C SER A 5 70.31 -35.63 -22.42
N PHE A 6 71.06 -36.46 -21.67
CA PHE A 6 72.42 -36.17 -21.24
C PHE A 6 73.26 -37.46 -21.21
N VAL A 7 74.55 -37.29 -21.50
CA VAL A 7 75.45 -38.23 -22.16
C VAL A 7 76.70 -38.48 -21.28
N ARG A 8 76.97 -39.77 -21.02
CA ARG A 8 78.24 -40.53 -21.07
C ARG A 8 79.46 -40.27 -20.13
N LEU A 9 79.97 -41.44 -19.66
CA LEU A 9 81.37 -41.95 -19.60
C LEU A 9 82.26 -41.38 -18.47
N ARG A 10 83.19 -42.08 -17.79
CA ARG A 10 83.87 -43.41 -17.84
C ARG A 10 84.64 -43.54 -16.49
N ALA A 11 84.58 -44.66 -15.75
CA ALA A 11 85.54 -45.79 -15.70
C ALA A 11 86.66 -45.74 -14.63
N MET A 12 87.04 -46.96 -14.20
CA MET A 12 88.18 -47.44 -13.38
C MET A 12 88.03 -47.35 -11.85
N ALA A 13 88.43 -48.33 -11.03
CA ALA A 13 88.89 -49.73 -11.19
C ALA A 13 89.15 -50.30 -9.76
N VAL A 14 89.43 -51.61 -9.67
CA VAL A 14 90.11 -52.36 -8.57
C VAL A 14 89.16 -52.86 -7.46
N ALA A 15 88.65 -54.10 -7.48
CA ALA A 15 89.28 -55.43 -7.28
C ALA A 15 89.77 -55.70 -5.84
N PHE A 16 89.12 -56.61 -5.10
CA PHE A 16 89.63 -57.97 -4.88
C PHE A 16 88.67 -58.83 -4.06
N LEU A 17 88.66 -60.11 -4.45
CA LEU A 17 87.94 -61.26 -3.94
C LEU A 17 88.81 -61.94 -2.85
N ALA A 18 88.23 -62.40 -1.74
CA ALA A 18 88.81 -63.50 -0.98
C ALA A 18 87.75 -64.23 -0.14
N MET A 19 87.58 -65.50 -0.52
CA MET A 19 86.78 -66.55 0.10
C MET A 19 87.66 -67.26 1.14
N GLY A 20 87.11 -67.63 2.30
CA GLY A 20 87.87 -68.36 3.32
C GLY A 20 86.95 -69.00 4.34
N ALA A 21 86.49 -70.21 4.04
CA ALA A 21 85.91 -71.12 5.03
C ALA A 21 87.06 -71.93 5.66
N LEU A 22 87.15 -71.95 6.98
CA LEU A 22 87.76 -73.04 7.73
C LEU A 22 87.20 -73.07 9.16
N ALA A 23 86.59 -74.20 9.47
CA ALA A 23 86.25 -74.63 10.81
C ALA A 23 87.52 -75.13 11.50
N ALA A 24 87.71 -74.79 12.78
CA ALA A 24 88.19 -75.71 13.82
C ALA A 24 88.21 -75.00 15.18
N CYS A 25 87.77 -75.77 16.17
CA CYS A 25 87.62 -75.50 17.59
C CYS A 25 88.88 -74.96 18.28
N SER A 26 88.69 -74.13 19.30
CA SER A 26 89.36 -74.34 20.59
C SER A 26 88.56 -73.63 21.68
N ASP A 27 88.20 -74.41 22.70
CA ASP A 27 87.45 -74.03 23.88
C ASP A 27 88.12 -72.88 24.65
N ASP A 28 87.33 -71.87 25.01
CA ASP A 28 87.54 -71.05 26.20
C ASP A 28 86.17 -70.58 26.71
N ASP A 29 85.75 -71.21 27.81
CA ASP A 29 84.57 -70.89 28.60
C ASP A 29 84.71 -69.50 29.24
N ASP A 30 84.34 -68.47 28.51
CA ASP A 30 83.82 -67.21 29.09
C ASP A 30 82.30 -67.19 28.86
N PRO A 31 81.47 -66.95 29.88
CA PRO A 31 80.03 -66.88 29.69
C PRO A 31 79.72 -65.69 28.75
N VAL A 32 79.42 -65.99 27.49
CA VAL A 32 78.79 -65.04 26.58
C VAL A 32 77.45 -64.68 27.21
N VAL A 33 77.40 -63.50 27.84
CA VAL A 33 76.14 -62.91 28.32
C VAL A 33 75.29 -62.65 27.09
N VAL A 34 74.43 -63.60 26.71
CA VAL A 34 73.44 -63.39 25.65
C VAL A 34 72.50 -62.30 26.15
N PRO A 35 72.48 -61.10 25.54
CA PRO A 35 71.67 -60.01 26.04
C PRO A 35 70.20 -60.43 26.03
N THR A 36 69.57 -60.42 27.21
CA THR A 36 68.18 -60.88 27.41
C THR A 36 67.15 -59.82 27.06
N THR A 37 67.60 -58.64 26.63
CA THR A 37 66.78 -57.49 26.23
C THR A 37 67.38 -56.80 24.99
N GLY A 38 66.56 -56.00 24.30
CA GLY A 38 66.97 -55.12 23.21
C GLY A 38 66.28 -53.75 23.32
N THR A 39 66.34 -52.94 22.28
CA THR A 39 65.69 -51.61 22.25
C THR A 39 64.52 -51.58 21.27
N LEU A 40 63.39 -51.00 21.69
CA LEU A 40 62.32 -50.58 20.77
C LEU A 40 62.23 -49.05 20.76
N ALA A 41 62.43 -48.42 19.61
CA ALA A 41 62.16 -46.99 19.42
C ALA A 41 60.81 -46.79 18.71
N VAL A 42 59.93 -45.96 19.29
CA VAL A 42 58.68 -45.54 18.67
C VAL A 42 58.76 -44.05 18.36
N ASN A 43 58.92 -43.73 17.08
CA ASN A 43 59.08 -42.36 16.61
C ASN A 43 57.74 -41.78 16.16
N VAL A 44 57.30 -40.70 16.80
CA VAL A 44 56.06 -40.00 16.50
C VAL A 44 56.35 -38.68 15.79
N SER A 45 55.66 -38.43 14.68
CA SER A 45 55.79 -37.18 13.91
C SER A 45 54.45 -36.72 13.31
N GLY A 46 54.39 -35.45 12.87
CA GLY A 46 53.26 -34.91 12.11
C GLY A 46 52.12 -34.28 12.92
N LEU A 47 52.21 -34.25 14.25
CA LEU A 47 51.32 -33.47 15.11
C LEU A 47 51.85 -32.05 15.36
N PRO A 48 50.99 -31.04 15.56
CA PRO A 48 51.39 -29.71 16.00
C PRO A 48 52.13 -29.75 17.35
N ALA A 49 53.04 -28.79 17.56
CA ALA A 49 53.77 -28.67 18.83
C ALA A 49 52.81 -28.57 20.03
N GLY A 50 53.07 -29.33 21.08
CA GLY A 50 52.22 -29.40 22.28
C GLY A 50 51.00 -30.33 22.18
N THR A 51 50.78 -30.98 21.03
CA THR A 51 49.70 -31.97 20.87
C THR A 51 50.19 -33.36 21.25
N ASN A 52 49.51 -34.00 22.21
CA ASN A 52 49.79 -35.37 22.61
C ASN A 52 49.33 -36.38 21.54
N ALA A 53 50.19 -37.32 21.19
CA ALA A 53 49.84 -38.48 20.39
C ALA A 53 49.00 -39.50 21.18
N ALA A 54 48.26 -40.33 20.47
CA ALA A 54 47.48 -41.43 21.05
C ALA A 54 48.04 -42.77 20.58
N VAL A 55 49.22 -43.14 21.09
CA VAL A 55 49.93 -44.38 20.70
C VAL A 55 49.85 -45.41 21.83
N THR A 56 49.58 -46.66 21.49
CA THR A 56 49.62 -47.81 22.41
C THR A 56 50.63 -48.83 21.92
N ILE A 57 51.52 -49.28 22.81
CA ILE A 57 52.58 -50.25 22.58
C ILE A 57 52.26 -51.49 23.42
N ALA A 58 51.96 -52.61 22.79
CA ALA A 58 51.73 -53.90 23.44
C ALA A 58 52.87 -54.85 23.10
N GLY A 59 53.38 -55.60 24.09
CA GLY A 59 54.55 -56.46 23.94
C GLY A 59 54.42 -57.79 24.68
N PRO A 60 55.50 -58.58 24.74
CA PRO A 60 55.53 -59.88 25.42
C PRO A 60 55.18 -59.79 26.91
N ASN A 61 54.76 -60.91 27.49
CA ASN A 61 54.44 -61.04 28.93
C ASN A 61 53.36 -60.06 29.44
N GLY A 62 52.43 -59.66 28.57
CA GLY A 62 51.35 -58.73 28.93
C GLY A 62 51.79 -57.28 29.05
N PHE A 63 52.99 -56.92 28.58
CA PHE A 63 53.46 -55.54 28.56
C PHE A 63 52.52 -54.66 27.73
N SER A 64 52.10 -53.52 28.29
CA SER A 64 51.30 -52.50 27.60
C SER A 64 51.65 -51.11 28.11
N GLN A 65 51.93 -50.18 27.20
CA GLN A 65 52.27 -48.80 27.51
C GLN A 65 51.63 -47.84 26.51
N THR A 66 51.07 -46.75 26.99
CA THR A 66 50.66 -45.62 26.15
C THR A 66 51.79 -44.61 26.00
N ALA A 67 51.94 -44.01 24.83
CA ALA A 67 52.91 -42.96 24.55
C ALA A 67 52.22 -41.73 23.94
N THR A 68 52.54 -40.55 24.49
CA THR A 68 52.02 -39.26 24.03
C THR A 68 53.01 -38.48 23.15
N ALA A 69 54.23 -38.99 22.98
CA ALA A 69 55.28 -38.48 22.11
C ALA A 69 56.23 -39.62 21.73
N SER A 70 57.25 -39.34 20.91
CA SER A 70 58.31 -40.31 20.62
C SER A 70 58.91 -40.87 21.91
N THR A 71 59.09 -42.18 21.97
CA THR A 71 59.60 -42.86 23.17
C THR A 71 60.49 -44.04 22.79
N SER A 72 61.32 -44.51 23.72
CA SER A 72 62.12 -45.71 23.54
C SER A 72 62.05 -46.61 24.78
N LEU A 73 62.11 -47.92 24.53
CA LEU A 73 62.21 -48.97 25.54
C LEU A 73 63.60 -49.58 25.44
N PRO A 74 64.62 -49.04 26.13
CA PRO A 74 66.02 -49.44 25.93
C PRO A 74 66.36 -50.85 26.45
N THR A 75 65.48 -51.42 27.28
CA THR A 75 65.59 -52.77 27.86
C THR A 75 64.32 -53.60 27.59
N ALA A 76 63.74 -53.45 26.39
CA ALA A 76 62.59 -54.22 25.94
C ALA A 76 62.91 -55.73 25.95
N ALA A 77 61.99 -56.54 26.49
CA ALA A 77 62.11 -57.98 26.45
C ALA A 77 62.14 -58.48 25.00
N ILE A 78 62.90 -59.53 24.72
CA ILE A 78 62.95 -60.13 23.38
C ILE A 78 61.54 -60.62 23.00
N GLY A 79 61.08 -60.25 21.80
CA GLY A 79 59.78 -60.67 21.28
C GLY A 79 59.11 -59.62 20.40
N SER A 80 57.86 -59.88 20.02
CA SER A 80 57.09 -59.02 19.11
C SER A 80 56.31 -57.95 19.86
N TYR A 81 56.42 -56.71 19.40
CA TYR A 81 55.70 -55.55 19.91
C TYR A 81 54.73 -55.02 18.85
N THR A 82 53.45 -54.98 19.18
CA THR A 82 52.41 -54.35 18.35
C THR A 82 52.18 -52.93 18.82
N VAL A 83 52.28 -51.98 17.90
CA VAL A 83 52.05 -50.56 18.13
C VAL A 83 50.82 -50.17 17.33
N THR A 84 49.85 -49.56 18.01
CA THR A 84 48.65 -49.00 17.39
C THR A 84 48.59 -47.52 17.71
N ALA A 85 47.93 -46.75 16.84
CA ALA A 85 47.73 -45.32 17.05
C ALA A 85 46.33 -44.90 16.62
N ALA A 86 45.67 -44.07 17.42
CA ALA A 86 44.36 -43.50 17.11
C ALA A 86 44.50 -42.09 16.51
N SER A 87 43.52 -41.64 15.73
CA SER A 87 43.49 -40.24 15.25
C SER A 87 43.41 -39.26 16.42
N VAL A 88 44.05 -38.10 16.28
CA VAL A 88 44.08 -37.04 17.30
C VAL A 88 43.52 -35.76 16.72
N THR A 89 42.65 -35.06 17.45
CA THR A 89 42.13 -33.75 17.04
C THR A 89 42.86 -32.63 17.77
N ALA A 90 43.43 -31.68 17.02
CA ALA A 90 44.07 -30.49 17.55
C ALA A 90 43.55 -29.25 16.81
N SER A 91 43.13 -28.22 17.55
CA SER A 91 42.61 -26.96 16.99
C SER A 91 41.52 -27.16 15.90
N SER A 92 40.62 -28.11 16.11
CA SER A 92 39.53 -28.52 15.18
C SER A 92 39.97 -29.24 13.90
N VAL A 93 41.26 -29.56 13.74
CA VAL A 93 41.78 -30.40 12.66
C VAL A 93 42.02 -31.81 13.21
N THR A 94 41.46 -32.82 12.55
CA THR A 94 41.70 -34.23 12.88
C THR A 94 42.96 -34.69 12.15
N TYR A 95 43.90 -35.27 12.88
CA TYR A 95 45.12 -35.86 12.33
C TYR A 95 45.00 -37.38 12.37
N ASN A 96 45.06 -38.02 11.21
CA ASN A 96 44.95 -39.47 11.09
C ASN A 96 46.33 -40.12 11.25
N ALA A 97 46.42 -41.13 12.11
CA ALA A 97 47.65 -41.84 12.39
C ALA A 97 47.90 -42.96 11.36
N THR A 98 49.13 -43.06 10.87
CA THR A 98 49.63 -44.19 10.09
C THR A 98 50.79 -44.82 10.84
N VAL A 99 50.72 -46.13 11.12
CA VAL A 99 51.78 -46.88 11.81
C VAL A 99 52.55 -47.72 10.80
N ALA A 100 53.87 -47.57 10.77
CA ALA A 100 54.77 -48.33 9.90
C ALA A 100 55.83 -49.08 10.73
N GLY A 101 56.13 -50.32 10.34
CA GLY A 101 57.10 -51.17 11.02
C GLY A 101 56.54 -51.95 12.20
N SER A 102 55.22 -52.01 12.38
CA SER A 102 54.56 -52.81 13.42
C SER A 102 53.76 -53.99 12.84
N PRO A 103 53.76 -55.20 13.47
CA PRO A 103 54.52 -55.57 14.67
C PRO A 103 56.04 -55.51 14.46
N ALA A 104 56.77 -55.05 15.47
CA ALA A 104 58.22 -54.96 15.47
C ALA A 104 58.81 -56.05 16.37
N THR A 105 59.80 -56.79 15.88
CA THR A 105 60.46 -57.84 16.68
C THR A 105 61.75 -57.31 17.30
N VAL A 106 61.81 -57.27 18.63
CA VAL A 106 63.03 -56.95 19.38
C VAL A 106 63.82 -58.23 19.61
N THR A 107 65.09 -58.25 19.21
CA THR A 107 66.04 -59.36 19.43
C THR A 107 67.06 -58.99 20.50
N GLY A 108 67.74 -59.99 21.11
CA GLY A 108 68.74 -59.76 22.15
C GLY A 108 69.88 -58.86 21.67
N GLY A 109 70.07 -57.72 22.32
CA GLY A 109 71.07 -56.71 21.94
C GLY A 109 70.73 -55.91 20.67
N GLY A 110 69.63 -56.23 19.98
CA GLY A 110 69.20 -55.56 18.75
C GLY A 110 68.31 -54.34 19.01
N SER A 111 68.05 -53.56 17.95
CA SER A 111 67.13 -52.42 17.98
C SER A 111 66.06 -52.58 16.91
N ALA A 112 64.80 -52.34 17.29
CA ALA A 112 63.66 -52.28 16.39
C ALA A 112 63.03 -50.88 16.43
N THR A 113 62.50 -50.43 15.29
CA THR A 113 61.91 -49.09 15.17
C THR A 113 60.51 -49.18 14.58
N VAL A 114 59.56 -48.51 15.22
CA VAL A 114 58.22 -48.24 14.69
C VAL A 114 58.06 -46.74 14.49
N THR A 115 57.48 -46.34 13.37
CA THR A 115 57.16 -44.93 13.10
C THR A 115 55.65 -44.74 13.08
N VAL A 116 55.17 -43.75 13.84
CA VAL A 116 53.78 -43.28 13.82
C VAL A 116 53.76 -41.88 13.24
N THR A 117 53.18 -41.74 12.04
CA THR A 117 53.03 -40.43 11.38
C THR A 117 51.58 -39.99 11.39
N TYR A 118 51.33 -38.80 11.92
CA TYR A 118 50.04 -38.15 11.92
C TYR A 118 49.94 -37.19 10.73
N THR A 119 48.86 -37.27 9.96
CA THR A 119 48.62 -36.37 8.82
C THR A 119 47.29 -35.65 9.01
N ALA A 120 47.27 -34.33 8.79
CA ALA A 120 46.04 -33.56 8.87
C ALA A 120 45.03 -34.09 7.85
N ALA A 121 43.82 -34.42 8.30
CA ALA A 121 42.72 -34.80 7.44
C ALA A 121 42.36 -33.61 6.55
N ALA A 122 42.17 -33.86 5.25
CA ALA A 122 41.70 -32.84 4.33
C ALA A 122 40.32 -32.32 4.75
N PRO A 123 40.06 -31.01 4.67
CA PRO A 123 38.73 -30.48 4.94
C PRO A 123 37.71 -31.11 3.98
N THR A 124 36.49 -31.32 4.45
CA THR A 124 35.35 -31.80 3.64
C THR A 124 34.32 -30.69 3.38
N THR A 125 34.50 -29.55 4.02
CA THR A 125 33.62 -28.37 3.94
C THR A 125 34.40 -27.16 3.43
N GLY A 126 33.70 -26.25 2.76
CA GLY A 126 34.18 -24.91 2.43
C GLY A 126 33.21 -23.86 2.96
N THR A 127 33.43 -22.60 2.59
CA THR A 127 32.57 -21.47 2.97
C THR A 127 31.84 -20.94 1.74
N LEU A 128 30.52 -20.78 1.84
CA LEU A 128 29.71 -20.08 0.85
C LEU A 128 29.26 -18.74 1.44
N THR A 129 29.61 -17.64 0.77
CA THR A 129 29.07 -16.32 1.05
C THR A 129 28.08 -15.95 -0.05
N VAL A 130 26.86 -15.55 0.33
CA VAL A 130 25.85 -15.01 -0.57
C VAL A 130 25.63 -13.55 -0.20
N ASN A 131 26.12 -12.63 -1.05
CA ASN A 131 25.94 -11.20 -0.85
C ASN A 131 24.57 -10.76 -1.39
N VAL A 132 23.76 -10.09 -0.57
CA VAL A 132 22.45 -9.54 -0.98
C VAL A 132 22.50 -8.02 -0.87
N THR A 133 22.32 -7.32 -1.98
CA THR A 133 22.44 -5.85 -2.07
C THR A 133 21.32 -5.23 -2.90
N GLY A 134 21.18 -3.90 -2.84
CA GLY A 134 20.30 -3.13 -3.73
C GLY A 134 18.84 -2.98 -3.30
N LEU A 135 18.45 -3.54 -2.16
CA LEU A 135 17.17 -3.27 -1.50
C LEU A 135 17.28 -2.07 -0.55
N PRO A 136 16.18 -1.31 -0.31
CA PRO A 136 16.15 -0.27 0.71
C PRO A 136 16.46 -0.83 2.12
N ALA A 137 16.94 0.04 3.01
CA ALA A 137 17.23 -0.35 4.39
C ALA A 137 15.97 -0.94 5.08
N GLY A 138 16.13 -2.08 5.76
CA GLY A 138 15.05 -2.79 6.44
C GLY A 138 14.19 -3.68 5.53
N VAL A 139 14.47 -3.76 4.23
CA VAL A 139 13.74 -4.63 3.29
C VAL A 139 14.47 -5.97 3.15
N ASN A 140 13.75 -7.05 3.46
CA ASN A 140 14.26 -8.41 3.32
C ASN A 140 14.33 -8.85 1.85
N GLY A 141 15.44 -9.48 1.46
CA GLY A 141 15.56 -10.23 0.21
C GLY A 141 14.74 -11.52 0.22
N ALA A 142 14.45 -12.03 -0.97
CA ALA A 142 13.80 -13.33 -1.17
C ALA A 142 14.75 -14.26 -1.94
N VAL A 143 15.80 -14.76 -1.28
CA VAL A 143 16.86 -15.56 -1.91
C VAL A 143 16.74 -17.01 -1.44
N THR A 144 16.87 -17.97 -2.35
CA THR A 144 16.90 -19.41 -2.04
C THR A 144 18.22 -20.02 -2.51
N VAL A 145 18.85 -20.80 -1.65
CA VAL A 145 20.11 -21.50 -1.90
C VAL A 145 19.88 -23.01 -1.76
N THR A 146 20.06 -23.75 -2.84
CA THR A 146 19.97 -25.21 -2.86
C THR A 146 21.32 -25.84 -3.17
N GLY A 147 21.64 -26.99 -2.58
CA GLY A 147 22.93 -27.65 -2.77
C GLY A 147 22.93 -29.15 -2.43
N PRO A 148 24.13 -29.75 -2.29
CA PRO A 148 24.29 -31.17 -1.98
C PRO A 148 23.59 -31.58 -0.67
N ASN A 149 23.35 -32.88 -0.49
CA ASN A 149 22.78 -33.45 0.73
C ASN A 149 21.44 -32.82 1.15
N ASN A 150 20.60 -32.47 0.18
CA ASN A 150 19.32 -31.78 0.38
C ASN A 150 19.45 -30.42 1.10
N TYR A 151 20.60 -29.74 0.96
CA TYR A 151 20.75 -28.38 1.46
C TYR A 151 19.74 -27.46 0.76
N ASN A 152 18.91 -26.79 1.55
CA ASN A 152 17.94 -25.80 1.07
C ASN A 152 17.77 -24.73 2.15
N GLN A 153 18.14 -23.50 1.84
CA GLN A 153 18.08 -22.37 2.77
C GLN A 153 17.46 -21.14 2.09
N THR A 154 16.63 -20.42 2.84
CA THR A 154 16.11 -19.11 2.44
C THR A 154 16.88 -18.01 3.15
N LEU A 155 17.35 -17.01 2.42
CA LEU A 155 18.11 -15.89 2.93
C LEU A 155 17.35 -14.58 2.70
N THR A 156 17.32 -13.73 3.74
CA THR A 156 16.72 -12.40 3.69
C THR A 156 17.74 -11.26 3.64
N ALA A 157 19.02 -11.56 3.84
CA ALA A 157 20.13 -10.62 3.79
C ALA A 157 21.43 -11.37 3.43
N THR A 158 22.53 -10.63 3.31
CA THR A 158 23.86 -11.23 3.13
C THR A 158 24.13 -12.27 4.22
N SER A 159 24.59 -13.44 3.82
CA SER A 159 24.86 -14.55 4.73
C SER A 159 26.11 -15.32 4.31
N THR A 160 26.83 -15.84 5.30
CA THR A 160 28.00 -16.69 5.12
C THR A 160 27.80 -17.96 5.92
N ALA A 161 28.00 -19.12 5.30
CA ALA A 161 27.83 -20.42 5.94
C ALA A 161 28.96 -21.38 5.54
N THR A 162 29.39 -22.20 6.50
CA THR A 162 30.22 -23.37 6.22
C THR A 162 29.34 -24.49 5.70
N VAL A 163 29.65 -25.02 4.51
CA VAL A 163 28.82 -25.99 3.80
C VAL A 163 29.70 -27.10 3.22
N ALA A 164 29.11 -28.28 2.95
CA ALA A 164 29.85 -29.37 2.30
C ALA A 164 30.38 -28.92 0.93
N SER A 165 31.53 -29.45 0.50
CA SER A 165 32.02 -29.19 -0.85
C SER A 165 31.00 -29.65 -1.91
N GLY A 166 30.88 -28.90 -3.00
CA GLY A 166 29.94 -29.17 -4.08
C GLY A 166 29.34 -27.92 -4.72
N SER A 167 28.36 -28.11 -5.60
CA SER A 167 27.72 -27.03 -6.36
C SER A 167 26.45 -26.54 -5.67
N TYR A 168 26.35 -25.24 -5.42
CA TYR A 168 25.20 -24.58 -4.80
C TYR A 168 24.53 -23.65 -5.81
N THR A 169 23.23 -23.84 -6.03
CA THR A 169 22.42 -22.95 -6.87
C THR A 169 21.77 -21.89 -6.02
N VAL A 170 22.04 -20.63 -6.34
CA VAL A 170 21.39 -19.45 -5.76
C VAL A 170 20.33 -18.95 -6.73
N THR A 171 19.13 -18.67 -6.23
CA THR A 171 18.03 -18.05 -6.96
C THR A 171 17.47 -16.88 -6.15
N ALA A 172 16.91 -15.88 -6.83
CA ALA A 172 16.31 -14.71 -6.21
C ALA A 172 14.91 -14.48 -6.78
N ALA A 173 13.93 -14.36 -5.90
CA ALA A 173 12.57 -13.97 -6.25
C ALA A 173 12.41 -12.44 -6.25
N GLN A 174 11.34 -11.97 -6.85
CA GLN A 174 10.91 -10.57 -6.79
C GLN A 174 10.73 -10.11 -5.34
N VAL A 175 11.11 -8.87 -5.03
CA VAL A 175 10.71 -8.20 -3.78
C VAL A 175 9.92 -6.95 -4.13
N THR A 176 8.83 -6.68 -3.41
CA THR A 176 8.04 -5.44 -3.56
C THR A 176 8.07 -4.69 -2.24
N ASN A 177 8.43 -3.41 -2.27
CA ASN A 177 8.41 -2.53 -1.10
C ASN A 177 7.89 -1.14 -1.50
N ASN A 178 6.95 -0.59 -0.73
CA ASN A 178 6.38 0.75 -0.97
C ASN A 178 6.00 1.00 -2.44
N ASN A 179 5.28 0.07 -3.06
CA ASN A 179 4.84 0.13 -4.47
C ASN A 179 5.97 0.07 -5.52
N VAL A 180 7.21 -0.19 -5.11
CA VAL A 180 8.35 -0.36 -5.99
C VAL A 180 8.73 -1.83 -6.04
N ARG A 181 8.81 -2.34 -7.27
CA ARG A 181 9.19 -3.71 -7.57
C ARG A 181 10.70 -3.80 -7.76
N TYR A 182 11.35 -4.77 -7.13
CA TYR A 182 12.79 -5.03 -7.21
C TYR A 182 13.04 -6.42 -7.78
N THR A 183 13.91 -6.53 -8.78
CA THR A 183 14.31 -7.81 -9.38
C THR A 183 15.74 -8.11 -9.03
N GLY A 184 16.01 -9.30 -8.49
CA GLY A 184 17.35 -9.76 -8.16
C GLY A 184 18.08 -10.32 -9.38
N THR A 185 19.26 -9.77 -9.68
CA THR A 185 20.21 -10.39 -10.62
C THR A 185 21.18 -11.25 -9.84
N VAL A 186 21.26 -12.54 -10.18
CA VAL A 186 22.18 -13.48 -9.54
C VAL A 186 23.47 -13.60 -10.36
N THR A 187 24.62 -13.47 -9.70
CA THR A 187 25.95 -13.70 -10.30
C THR A 187 26.75 -14.70 -9.44
N GLY A 188 27.64 -15.48 -10.09
CA GLY A 188 28.41 -16.51 -9.41
C GLY A 188 27.61 -17.76 -9.01
N SER A 189 26.45 -17.99 -9.64
CA SER A 189 25.61 -19.18 -9.45
C SER A 189 25.59 -20.03 -10.74
N PRO A 190 25.71 -21.37 -10.66
CA PRO A 190 25.98 -22.15 -9.46
C PRO A 190 27.37 -21.86 -8.86
N ALA A 191 27.44 -21.72 -7.54
CA ALA A 191 28.67 -21.52 -6.78
C ALA A 191 29.30 -22.88 -6.46
N THR A 192 30.49 -23.15 -6.99
CA THR A 192 31.24 -24.38 -6.66
C THR A 192 32.08 -24.15 -5.42
N VAL A 193 31.67 -24.73 -4.29
CA VAL A 193 32.37 -24.66 -3.01
C VAL A 193 33.42 -25.77 -2.97
N THR A 194 34.69 -25.37 -2.89
CA THR A 194 35.81 -26.30 -2.69
C THR A 194 36.16 -26.37 -1.21
N ALA A 195 36.60 -27.54 -0.73
CA ALA A 195 36.95 -27.71 0.67
C ALA A 195 38.08 -26.76 1.10
N GLY A 196 37.91 -26.14 2.27
CA GLY A 196 38.84 -25.15 2.82
C GLY A 196 38.85 -23.78 2.11
N ALA A 197 38.11 -23.61 1.01
CA ALA A 197 38.04 -22.36 0.26
C ALA A 197 36.75 -21.58 0.56
N THR A 198 36.78 -20.28 0.28
CA THR A 198 35.58 -19.44 0.28
C THR A 198 35.14 -19.16 -1.16
N THR A 199 33.86 -19.44 -1.45
CA THR A 199 33.22 -19.12 -2.73
C THR A 199 32.12 -18.09 -2.48
N THR A 200 31.99 -17.13 -3.40
CA THR A 200 30.98 -16.06 -3.28
C THR A 200 30.00 -16.11 -4.44
N ALA A 201 28.72 -16.05 -4.13
CA ALA A 201 27.65 -15.68 -5.07
C ALA A 201 27.05 -14.34 -4.64
N SER A 202 26.46 -13.60 -5.58
CA SER A 202 25.82 -12.31 -5.28
C SER A 202 24.42 -12.24 -5.87
N VAL A 203 23.53 -11.56 -5.14
CA VAL A 203 22.19 -11.18 -5.57
C VAL A 203 22.08 -9.67 -5.44
N ALA A 204 22.06 -8.98 -6.58
CA ALA A 204 21.88 -7.53 -6.64
C ALA A 204 20.45 -7.21 -7.07
N TYR A 205 19.65 -6.64 -6.17
CA TYR A 205 18.32 -6.13 -6.48
C TYR A 205 18.40 -4.76 -7.13
N ALA A 206 17.61 -4.53 -8.17
CA ALA A 206 17.44 -3.23 -8.79
C ALA A 206 15.95 -2.94 -8.99
N VAL A 207 15.59 -1.65 -9.00
CA VAL A 207 14.23 -1.22 -9.32
C VAL A 207 13.85 -1.72 -10.70
N ALA A 208 12.74 -2.44 -10.77
CA ALA A 208 12.09 -2.85 -11.99
C ALA A 208 10.88 -1.95 -12.24
N ALA A 209 10.64 -1.60 -13.50
CA ALA A 209 9.42 -0.90 -13.87
C ALA A 209 8.20 -1.76 -13.52
N ASN A 210 7.19 -1.16 -12.89
CA ASN A 210 5.91 -1.83 -12.67
C ASN A 210 5.29 -2.18 -14.03
N PRO A 211 4.75 -3.40 -14.22
CA PRO A 211 4.03 -3.75 -15.43
C PRO A 211 2.84 -2.80 -15.64
N THR A 212 2.50 -2.53 -16.90
CA THR A 212 1.30 -1.77 -17.25
C THR A 212 0.19 -2.71 -17.69
N VAL A 213 -1.00 -2.55 -17.11
CA VAL A 213 -2.19 -3.32 -17.45
C VAL A 213 -3.30 -2.37 -17.84
N THR A 214 -3.79 -2.49 -19.07
CA THR A 214 -4.99 -1.78 -19.54
C THR A 214 -6.24 -2.57 -19.14
N LEU A 215 -7.17 -1.89 -18.49
CA LEU A 215 -8.52 -2.36 -18.18
C LEU A 215 -9.48 -1.68 -19.15
N SER A 216 -10.30 -2.47 -19.84
CA SER A 216 -11.22 -2.01 -20.88
C SER A 216 -12.42 -2.95 -20.98
N GLY A 217 -13.61 -2.44 -21.30
CA GLY A 217 -14.81 -3.28 -21.44
C GLY A 217 -15.26 -3.85 -20.10
N SER A 218 -15.60 -5.13 -20.05
CA SER A 218 -16.19 -5.76 -18.85
C SER A 218 -15.19 -6.51 -17.98
N ILE A 219 -15.27 -6.28 -16.67
CA ILE A 219 -14.73 -7.11 -15.59
C ILE A 219 -15.87 -8.01 -15.11
N ALA A 220 -15.94 -9.21 -15.70
CA ALA A 220 -17.04 -10.16 -15.48
C ALA A 220 -16.87 -11.09 -14.27
N ALA A 221 -15.69 -11.10 -13.65
CA ALA A 221 -15.37 -11.92 -12.49
C ALA A 221 -14.51 -11.14 -11.50
N ASN A 222 -14.40 -11.65 -10.27
CA ASN A 222 -13.61 -11.04 -9.22
C ASN A 222 -12.18 -10.74 -9.69
N ARG A 223 -11.70 -9.53 -9.41
CA ARG A 223 -10.36 -9.08 -9.78
C ARG A 223 -9.76 -8.26 -8.66
N THR A 224 -8.48 -8.50 -8.39
CA THR A 224 -7.69 -7.71 -7.44
C THR A 224 -6.68 -6.84 -8.18
N LEU A 225 -6.64 -5.57 -7.83
CA LEU A 225 -5.65 -4.59 -8.30
C LEU A 225 -4.64 -4.30 -7.19
N THR A 226 -3.36 -4.26 -7.54
CA THR A 226 -2.25 -4.14 -6.60
C THR A 226 -1.31 -2.98 -6.92
N ALA A 227 -0.74 -2.42 -5.85
CA ALA A 227 0.22 -1.32 -5.83
C ALA A 227 1.44 -1.45 -6.76
N ASP A 228 1.81 -2.66 -7.14
CA ASP A 228 2.99 -2.98 -7.96
C ASP A 228 2.70 -3.02 -9.46
N THR A 229 1.52 -2.57 -9.90
CA THR A 229 1.09 -2.56 -11.30
C THR A 229 0.55 -1.18 -11.67
N ASN A 230 0.91 -0.68 -12.85
CA ASN A 230 0.34 0.54 -13.43
C ASN A 230 -0.97 0.19 -14.15
N TYR A 231 -2.12 0.55 -13.59
CA TYR A 231 -3.41 0.30 -14.23
C TYR A 231 -3.88 1.50 -15.06
N VAL A 232 -4.32 1.23 -16.29
CA VAL A 232 -4.91 2.23 -17.19
C VAL A 232 -6.35 1.84 -17.50
N LEU A 233 -7.33 2.65 -17.12
CA LEU A 233 -8.72 2.53 -17.56
C LEU A 233 -8.84 3.12 -18.96
N ARG A 234 -9.32 2.33 -19.94
CA ARG A 234 -9.46 2.77 -21.33
C ARG A 234 -10.89 2.58 -21.82
N GLY A 235 -11.56 3.69 -22.12
CA GLY A 235 -12.99 3.72 -22.39
C GLY A 235 -13.81 3.40 -21.15
N PHE A 236 -15.10 3.07 -21.32
CA PHE A 236 -15.93 2.66 -20.19
C PHE A 236 -15.53 1.25 -19.73
N VAL A 237 -15.19 1.14 -18.45
CA VAL A 237 -14.83 -0.11 -17.78
C VAL A 237 -15.93 -0.49 -16.82
N TYR A 238 -16.56 -1.65 -17.02
CA TYR A 238 -17.70 -2.10 -16.24
C TYR A 238 -17.33 -3.24 -15.32
N VAL A 239 -17.53 -3.09 -14.02
CA VAL A 239 -17.58 -4.23 -13.09
C VAL A 239 -19.01 -4.75 -13.11
N ASN A 240 -19.19 -5.96 -13.66
CA ASN A 240 -20.51 -6.51 -13.90
C ASN A 240 -21.12 -7.12 -12.64
N SER A 241 -22.44 -7.26 -12.64
CA SER A 241 -23.20 -7.90 -11.57
C SER A 241 -22.58 -9.25 -11.15
N GLY A 242 -22.45 -9.48 -9.85
CA GLY A 242 -21.81 -10.66 -9.28
C GLY A 242 -20.29 -10.59 -9.15
N ALA A 243 -19.62 -9.66 -9.82
CA ALA A 243 -18.18 -9.45 -9.68
C ALA A 243 -17.83 -8.46 -8.56
N THR A 244 -16.67 -8.67 -7.94
CA THR A 244 -16.05 -7.75 -6.98
C THR A 244 -14.69 -7.29 -7.51
N LEU A 245 -14.53 -5.97 -7.64
CA LEU A 245 -13.23 -5.34 -7.89
C LEU A 245 -12.57 -4.97 -6.56
N THR A 246 -11.54 -5.70 -6.16
CA THR A 246 -10.74 -5.36 -4.99
C THR A 246 -9.58 -4.47 -5.41
N VAL A 247 -9.39 -3.33 -4.74
CA VAL A 247 -8.28 -2.41 -4.98
C VAL A 247 -7.50 -2.29 -3.69
N ASN A 248 -6.27 -2.80 -3.67
CA ASN A 248 -5.43 -2.78 -2.48
C ASN A 248 -4.89 -1.36 -2.20
N ALA A 249 -4.61 -1.06 -0.93
CA ALA A 249 -4.05 0.21 -0.50
C ALA A 249 -2.81 0.63 -1.33
N GLY A 250 -2.66 1.93 -1.56
CA GLY A 250 -1.58 2.50 -2.36
C GLY A 250 -1.70 2.29 -3.87
N THR A 251 -2.70 1.56 -4.36
CA THR A 251 -2.86 1.34 -5.81
C THR A 251 -3.19 2.64 -6.53
N LYS A 252 -2.46 2.91 -7.61
CA LYS A 252 -2.72 4.04 -8.52
C LYS A 252 -3.34 3.51 -9.82
N ILE A 253 -4.47 4.08 -10.20
CA ILE A 253 -5.20 3.77 -11.43
C ILE A 253 -5.34 5.07 -12.22
N VAL A 254 -5.04 5.04 -13.51
CA VAL A 254 -5.14 6.22 -14.37
C VAL A 254 -6.20 6.07 -15.44
N GLY A 255 -6.97 7.13 -15.70
CA GLY A 255 -7.87 7.21 -16.85
C GLY A 255 -7.11 7.59 -18.12
N ASP A 256 -7.32 6.84 -19.20
CA ASP A 256 -6.73 7.13 -20.52
C ASP A 256 -7.33 8.41 -21.09
N SER A 257 -6.51 9.46 -21.15
CA SER A 257 -6.92 10.78 -21.63
C SER A 257 -7.08 10.86 -23.16
N THR A 258 -6.72 9.80 -23.89
CA THR A 258 -6.85 9.71 -25.36
C THR A 258 -8.04 8.88 -25.80
N ALA A 259 -8.52 7.97 -24.95
CA ALA A 259 -9.79 7.29 -25.15
C ALA A 259 -10.91 8.10 -24.48
N LEU A 260 -11.76 8.71 -25.30
CA LEU A 260 -12.84 9.57 -24.83
C LEU A 260 -13.73 8.83 -23.82
N GLY A 261 -14.09 9.51 -22.73
CA GLY A 261 -14.97 8.98 -21.70
C GLY A 261 -14.35 7.93 -20.77
N SER A 262 -13.04 7.66 -20.78
CA SER A 262 -12.45 6.63 -19.90
C SER A 262 -12.94 6.74 -18.44
N ALA A 263 -13.69 5.76 -17.96
CA ALA A 263 -14.42 5.82 -16.69
C ALA A 263 -14.62 4.43 -16.08
N LEU A 264 -14.78 4.36 -14.76
CA LEU A 264 -15.03 3.11 -14.04
C LEU A 264 -16.47 3.08 -13.53
N PHE A 265 -17.24 2.11 -14.03
CA PHE A 265 -18.61 1.84 -13.61
C PHE A 265 -18.67 0.57 -12.76
N ILE A 266 -19.14 0.71 -11.52
CA ILE A 266 -19.54 -0.42 -10.67
C ILE A 266 -21.05 -0.59 -10.87
N LEU A 267 -21.44 -1.58 -11.67
CA LEU A 267 -22.84 -1.76 -12.06
C LEU A 267 -23.67 -2.37 -10.92
N ARG A 268 -25.00 -2.25 -11.01
CA ARG A 268 -25.92 -2.84 -10.04
C ARG A 268 -25.63 -4.31 -9.81
N GLY A 269 -25.49 -4.70 -8.54
CA GLY A 269 -25.17 -6.07 -8.12
C GLY A 269 -23.67 -6.42 -8.16
N ALA A 270 -22.81 -5.51 -8.62
CA ALA A 270 -21.37 -5.60 -8.49
C ALA A 270 -20.88 -4.94 -7.19
N ARG A 271 -19.61 -5.13 -6.85
CA ARG A 271 -18.97 -4.47 -5.70
C ARG A 271 -17.60 -3.92 -6.04
N ILE A 272 -17.22 -2.85 -5.35
CA ILE A 272 -15.83 -2.38 -5.24
C ILE A 272 -15.36 -2.45 -3.79
N MET A 273 -14.20 -3.05 -3.56
CA MET A 273 -13.55 -3.09 -2.25
C MET A 273 -12.24 -2.31 -2.34
N ALA A 274 -12.33 -0.97 -2.21
CA ALA A 274 -11.20 -0.05 -2.25
C ALA A 274 -10.87 0.42 -0.82
N ASN A 275 -10.04 -0.36 -0.13
CA ASN A 275 -9.63 -0.10 1.26
C ASN A 275 -8.21 0.45 1.31
N GLY A 276 -8.07 1.74 1.01
CA GLY A 276 -6.85 2.49 1.25
C GLY A 276 -6.58 2.71 2.74
N THR A 277 -5.45 3.35 3.03
CA THR A 277 -5.10 3.80 4.39
C THR A 277 -4.60 5.25 4.34
N GLU A 278 -4.53 5.91 5.49
CA GLU A 278 -3.96 7.26 5.59
C GLU A 278 -2.55 7.34 4.97
N ALA A 279 -1.71 6.33 5.23
CA ALA A 279 -0.33 6.28 4.72
C ALA A 279 -0.23 5.81 3.25
N ALA A 280 -1.27 5.15 2.73
CA ALA A 280 -1.29 4.58 1.38
C ALA A 280 -2.71 4.69 0.79
N PRO A 281 -3.16 5.91 0.43
CA PRO A 281 -4.47 6.09 -0.19
C PRO A 281 -4.52 5.44 -1.59
N ILE A 282 -5.71 5.06 -2.03
CA ILE A 282 -5.96 4.63 -3.41
C ILE A 282 -6.22 5.88 -4.25
N VAL A 283 -5.59 5.96 -5.43
CA VAL A 283 -5.67 7.16 -6.28
C VAL A 283 -6.14 6.78 -7.68
N PHE A 284 -7.30 7.29 -8.05
CA PHE A 284 -7.79 7.34 -9.42
C PHE A 284 -7.51 8.73 -9.98
N THR A 285 -6.77 8.83 -11.08
CA THR A 285 -6.29 10.14 -11.59
C THR A 285 -6.06 10.13 -13.11
N SER A 286 -5.63 11.26 -13.66
CA SER A 286 -5.27 11.40 -15.07
C SER A 286 -4.03 10.58 -15.45
N GLN A 287 -4.02 10.00 -16.65
CA GLN A 287 -2.82 9.40 -17.25
C GLN A 287 -1.75 10.44 -17.61
N ARG A 288 -2.12 11.71 -17.78
CA ARG A 288 -1.17 12.78 -18.13
C ARG A 288 -0.15 12.95 -17.00
N SER A 289 1.06 13.32 -17.40
CA SER A 289 2.15 13.58 -16.46
C SER A 289 1.77 14.71 -15.50
N ALA A 290 2.29 14.64 -14.26
CA ALA A 290 2.11 15.72 -13.30
C ALA A 290 2.58 17.06 -13.91
N GLY A 291 1.89 18.15 -13.60
CA GLY A 291 2.05 19.45 -14.24
C GLY A 291 1.26 19.63 -15.54
N ASN A 292 0.84 18.53 -16.19
CA ASN A 292 0.06 18.55 -17.43
C ASN A 292 -1.33 17.95 -17.27
N ARG A 293 -1.79 17.68 -16.04
CA ARG A 293 -3.15 17.19 -15.81
C ARG A 293 -4.15 18.33 -16.03
N SER A 294 -5.42 18.01 -16.16
CA SER A 294 -6.48 19.00 -16.30
C SER A 294 -7.83 18.37 -15.93
N PRO A 295 -8.76 19.13 -15.35
CA PRO A 295 -10.16 18.72 -15.22
C PRO A 295 -10.72 18.19 -16.55
N GLY A 296 -11.50 17.10 -16.47
CA GLY A 296 -12.03 16.41 -17.64
C GLY A 296 -10.99 15.56 -18.37
N ASP A 297 -9.88 15.20 -17.72
CA ASP A 297 -8.90 14.30 -18.33
C ASP A 297 -9.46 12.89 -18.53
N TRP A 298 -10.41 12.48 -17.69
CA TRP A 298 -11.12 11.20 -17.74
C TRP A 298 -12.52 11.36 -17.12
N GLY A 299 -13.37 10.34 -17.20
CA GLY A 299 -14.78 10.42 -16.81
C GLY A 299 -15.00 10.46 -15.30
N GLY A 300 -14.53 9.46 -14.56
CA GLY A 300 -14.69 9.41 -13.11
C GLY A 300 -15.05 8.02 -12.58
N LEU A 301 -15.48 7.96 -11.32
CA LEU A 301 -15.93 6.75 -10.64
C LEU A 301 -17.45 6.79 -10.43
N ILE A 302 -18.15 5.87 -11.09
CA ILE A 302 -19.60 5.74 -11.05
C ILE A 302 -19.97 4.45 -10.33
N ILE A 303 -20.83 4.54 -9.31
CA ILE A 303 -21.39 3.38 -8.62
C ILE A 303 -22.90 3.40 -8.76
N VAL A 304 -23.44 2.32 -9.31
CA VAL A 304 -24.88 2.10 -9.45
C VAL A 304 -25.30 1.02 -8.45
N GLY A 305 -26.04 1.42 -7.42
CA GLY A 305 -26.56 0.49 -6.43
C GLY A 305 -27.96 -0.03 -6.74
N ASN A 306 -28.58 -0.62 -5.73
CA ASN A 306 -29.94 -1.15 -5.78
C ASN A 306 -30.89 -0.51 -4.76
N ALA A 307 -30.56 0.65 -4.19
CA ALA A 307 -31.45 1.41 -3.30
C ALA A 307 -32.56 2.14 -4.06
N ARG A 308 -33.60 2.58 -3.35
CA ARG A 308 -34.73 3.28 -3.97
C ARG A 308 -34.38 4.75 -4.24
N ASN A 309 -34.87 5.26 -5.36
CA ASN A 309 -34.89 6.67 -5.75
C ASN A 309 -36.31 7.06 -6.16
N ASN A 310 -36.57 8.35 -6.41
CA ASN A 310 -37.90 8.84 -6.76
C ASN A 310 -38.13 9.01 -8.27
N ARG A 311 -37.48 8.14 -9.06
CA ARG A 311 -37.68 8.03 -10.50
C ARG A 311 -38.24 6.67 -10.91
N THR A 312 -38.98 6.68 -12.01
CA THR A 312 -39.58 5.52 -12.69
C THR A 312 -39.20 5.48 -14.15
N GLY A 313 -39.40 4.32 -14.77
CA GLY A 313 -38.92 4.04 -16.11
C GLY A 313 -37.43 3.70 -16.12
N ASN A 314 -36.85 3.69 -17.32
CA ASN A 314 -35.44 3.40 -17.53
C ASN A 314 -34.68 4.71 -17.68
N ILE A 315 -34.28 5.31 -16.56
CA ILE A 315 -33.43 6.50 -16.57
C ILE A 315 -31.98 6.05 -16.47
N ILE A 316 -31.16 6.58 -17.37
CA ILE A 316 -29.74 6.26 -17.48
C ILE A 316 -28.91 7.31 -16.75
N VAL A 317 -27.73 6.91 -16.27
CA VAL A 317 -26.71 7.85 -15.79
C VAL A 317 -26.36 8.77 -16.96
N GLU A 318 -26.26 10.05 -16.69
CA GLU A 318 -25.87 11.04 -17.69
C GLU A 318 -24.52 10.69 -18.33
N GLY A 319 -24.36 11.06 -19.61
CA GLY A 319 -23.15 10.75 -20.37
C GLY A 319 -22.89 9.26 -20.60
N SER A 320 -23.83 8.37 -20.29
CA SER A 320 -23.63 6.92 -20.41
C SER A 320 -24.39 6.25 -21.56
N ASP A 321 -25.06 7.03 -22.41
CA ASP A 321 -25.96 6.50 -23.44
C ASP A 321 -25.24 5.77 -24.59
N GLY A 322 -26.02 5.07 -25.42
CA GLY A 322 -25.50 4.25 -26.51
C GLY A 322 -24.87 5.01 -27.69
N SER A 323 -24.95 6.35 -27.71
CA SER A 323 -24.27 7.18 -28.72
C SER A 323 -22.81 7.46 -28.35
N VAL A 324 -22.42 7.28 -27.08
CA VAL A 324 -21.04 7.41 -26.61
C VAL A 324 -20.21 6.21 -27.06
N VAL A 325 -19.03 6.47 -27.63
CA VAL A 325 -18.13 5.42 -28.11
C VAL A 325 -17.68 4.52 -26.96
N GLY A 326 -17.99 3.22 -27.05
CA GLY A 326 -17.63 2.23 -26.02
C GLY A 326 -18.63 2.15 -24.86
N ALA A 327 -19.70 2.95 -24.89
CA ALA A 327 -20.79 2.83 -23.93
C ALA A 327 -21.68 1.61 -24.21
N ASN A 328 -22.49 1.26 -23.23
CA ASN A 328 -23.54 0.27 -23.39
C ASN A 328 -24.59 0.85 -24.35
N PRO A 329 -25.00 0.14 -25.42
CA PRO A 329 -26.03 0.63 -26.34
C PRO A 329 -27.36 1.01 -25.67
N ALA A 330 -27.68 0.39 -24.52
CA ALA A 330 -28.88 0.69 -23.74
C ALA A 330 -28.68 1.78 -22.68
N GLY A 331 -27.46 2.29 -22.53
CA GLY A 331 -27.03 3.13 -21.43
C GLY A 331 -26.92 2.41 -20.09
N VAL A 332 -26.43 3.11 -19.07
CA VAL A 332 -26.34 2.58 -17.69
C VAL A 332 -27.57 3.01 -16.89
N VAL A 333 -28.59 2.15 -16.84
CA VAL A 333 -29.82 2.41 -16.08
C VAL A 333 -29.57 2.32 -14.57
N TYR A 334 -29.94 3.36 -13.82
CA TYR A 334 -29.79 3.39 -12.36
C TYR A 334 -31.13 3.36 -11.60
N THR A 335 -32.27 3.48 -12.28
CA THR A 335 -33.61 3.44 -11.68
C THR A 335 -34.14 2.03 -11.42
N GLY A 336 -35.25 1.92 -10.67
CA GLY A 336 -35.89 0.64 -10.35
C GLY A 336 -35.18 -0.16 -9.24
N GLY A 337 -34.34 0.47 -8.43
CA GLY A 337 -33.78 -0.14 -7.23
C GLY A 337 -34.87 -0.41 -6.18
N SER A 338 -34.65 -1.40 -5.32
CA SER A 338 -35.66 -1.92 -4.38
C SER A 338 -35.14 -2.20 -2.97
N ASN A 339 -33.84 -2.06 -2.72
CA ASN A 339 -33.18 -2.41 -1.47
C ASN A 339 -32.35 -1.24 -0.92
N ASP A 340 -32.92 -0.45 0.00
CA ASP A 340 -32.20 0.65 0.66
C ASP A 340 -31.00 0.16 1.51
N ALA A 341 -30.91 -1.13 1.85
CA ALA A 341 -29.78 -1.72 2.55
C ALA A 341 -28.77 -2.38 1.59
N ASP A 342 -28.85 -2.10 0.29
CA ASP A 342 -27.89 -2.61 -0.70
C ASP A 342 -26.43 -2.27 -0.33
N ASN A 343 -25.52 -3.17 -0.69
CA ASN A 343 -24.10 -3.04 -0.41
C ASN A 343 -23.28 -3.19 -1.69
N SER A 344 -22.86 -2.04 -2.24
CA SER A 344 -22.00 -1.90 -3.40
C SER A 344 -20.50 -1.93 -3.03
N GLY A 345 -20.16 -2.14 -1.76
CA GLY A 345 -18.81 -2.37 -1.25
C GLY A 345 -18.29 -1.26 -0.33
N THR A 346 -17.01 -0.94 -0.45
CA THR A 346 -16.32 0.04 0.41
C THR A 346 -15.40 0.92 -0.40
N LEU A 347 -15.50 2.23 -0.16
CA LEU A 347 -14.47 3.22 -0.50
C LEU A 347 -13.92 3.79 0.81
N ARG A 348 -12.65 3.55 1.09
CA ARG A 348 -11.94 4.11 2.24
C ARG A 348 -10.57 4.66 1.84
N TYR A 349 -10.27 5.92 2.18
CA TYR A 349 -9.03 6.62 1.76
C TYR A 349 -8.83 6.55 0.24
N VAL A 350 -9.81 7.08 -0.50
CA VAL A 350 -9.82 7.09 -1.96
C VAL A 350 -9.79 8.52 -2.47
N ARG A 351 -8.93 8.80 -3.45
CA ARG A 351 -8.92 10.06 -4.19
C ARG A 351 -9.32 9.84 -5.63
N VAL A 352 -10.21 10.71 -6.12
CA VAL A 352 -10.51 10.87 -7.55
C VAL A 352 -10.04 12.26 -7.95
N GLU A 353 -9.12 12.31 -8.91
CA GLU A 353 -8.46 13.54 -9.32
C GLU A 353 -8.65 13.77 -10.82
N PHE A 354 -8.97 15.00 -11.24
CA PHE A 354 -9.02 15.43 -12.65
C PHE A 354 -10.03 14.67 -13.54
N ALA A 355 -11.10 14.16 -12.93
CA ALA A 355 -12.24 13.56 -13.62
C ALA A 355 -13.16 14.63 -14.25
N GLY A 356 -14.37 14.32 -14.71
CA GLY A 356 -15.30 15.34 -15.21
C GLY A 356 -15.62 15.32 -16.71
N TYR A 357 -15.18 14.33 -17.49
CA TYR A 357 -15.21 14.45 -18.97
C TYR A 357 -16.64 14.46 -19.55
N ALA A 358 -16.95 15.48 -20.36
CA ALA A 358 -18.16 15.58 -21.20
C ALA A 358 -18.14 14.54 -22.31
N THR A 359 -18.93 13.48 -22.13
CA THR A 359 -19.01 12.40 -23.12
C THR A 359 -19.93 12.76 -24.30
N LEU A 360 -20.89 13.66 -24.06
CA LEU A 360 -21.73 14.34 -25.04
C LEU A 360 -21.82 15.83 -24.66
N PRO A 361 -22.31 16.71 -25.54
CA PRO A 361 -22.57 18.11 -25.18
C PRO A 361 -23.53 18.19 -23.99
N ASP A 362 -23.13 18.94 -22.96
CA ASP A 362 -23.88 19.13 -21.71
C ASP A 362 -24.22 17.80 -21.01
N ALA A 363 -23.29 16.83 -21.01
CA ALA A 363 -23.41 15.51 -20.38
C ALA A 363 -22.06 15.00 -19.87
N GLU A 364 -21.51 15.78 -18.95
CA GLU A 364 -20.34 15.49 -18.15
C GLU A 364 -20.57 14.31 -17.19
N LEU A 365 -19.47 13.64 -16.83
CA LEU A 365 -19.45 12.59 -15.79
C LEU A 365 -18.77 13.17 -14.55
N ASN A 366 -19.21 12.81 -13.36
CA ASN A 366 -18.68 13.38 -12.11
C ASN A 366 -17.39 12.70 -11.64
N SER A 367 -16.67 13.35 -10.71
CA SER A 367 -15.59 12.69 -9.98
C SER A 367 -16.12 11.44 -9.25
N PHE A 368 -17.14 11.63 -8.41
CA PHE A 368 -17.88 10.55 -7.78
C PHE A 368 -19.36 10.65 -8.13
N THR A 369 -19.87 9.69 -8.88
CA THR A 369 -21.32 9.51 -9.10
C THR A 369 -21.82 8.35 -8.26
N PHE A 370 -22.82 8.62 -7.41
CA PHE A 370 -23.47 7.63 -6.57
C PHE A 370 -24.95 7.51 -6.93
N ALA A 371 -25.27 6.61 -7.85
CA ALA A 371 -26.64 6.42 -8.30
C ALA A 371 -27.30 5.26 -7.57
N ALA A 372 -28.37 5.54 -6.81
CA ALA A 372 -29.14 4.54 -6.08
C ALA A 372 -28.28 3.64 -5.14
N VAL A 373 -27.23 4.18 -4.52
CA VAL A 373 -26.34 3.42 -3.62
C VAL A 373 -26.99 3.22 -2.25
N GLY A 374 -26.96 1.98 -1.73
CA GLY A 374 -27.59 1.61 -0.46
C GLY A 374 -26.72 1.81 0.77
N SER A 375 -27.37 1.83 1.95
CA SER A 375 -26.76 2.08 3.26
C SER A 375 -25.88 0.94 3.77
N GLY A 376 -25.85 -0.21 3.08
CA GLY A 376 -24.89 -1.28 3.35
C GLY A 376 -23.49 -0.99 2.81
N THR A 377 -23.36 0.04 1.96
CA THR A 377 -22.09 0.51 1.38
C THR A 377 -21.38 1.44 2.36
N THR A 378 -20.05 1.39 2.40
CA THR A 378 -19.24 2.25 3.30
C THR A 378 -18.44 3.27 2.52
N PHE A 379 -18.65 4.56 2.78
CA PHE A 379 -17.88 5.69 2.24
C PHE A 379 -17.20 6.47 3.36
N GLU A 380 -15.87 6.41 3.43
CA GLU A 380 -15.08 7.11 4.44
C GLU A 380 -13.78 7.66 3.86
N TYR A 381 -13.39 8.90 4.19
CA TYR A 381 -12.13 9.49 3.72
C TYR A 381 -12.04 9.50 2.19
N LEU A 382 -12.98 10.21 1.55
CA LEU A 382 -13.02 10.38 0.10
C LEU A 382 -12.62 11.79 -0.28
N GLN A 383 -11.85 11.93 -1.34
CA GLN A 383 -11.47 13.24 -1.88
C GLN A 383 -11.66 13.34 -3.39
N SER A 384 -12.38 14.37 -3.83
CA SER A 384 -12.37 14.86 -5.21
C SER A 384 -11.36 16.02 -5.34
N VAL A 385 -10.60 16.04 -6.42
CA VAL A 385 -9.60 17.09 -6.72
C VAL A 385 -9.76 17.55 -8.17
N SER A 386 -10.20 18.80 -8.39
CA SER A 386 -10.18 19.46 -9.71
C SER A 386 -10.88 18.66 -10.81
N GLY A 387 -12.05 18.09 -10.51
CA GLY A 387 -12.96 17.52 -11.51
C GLY A 387 -13.66 18.61 -12.31
N LEU A 388 -13.99 18.37 -13.58
CA LEU A 388 -14.68 19.35 -14.45
C LEU A 388 -16.17 19.48 -14.16
N ASP A 389 -16.76 18.45 -13.56
CA ASP A 389 -18.16 18.41 -13.17
C ASP A 389 -18.26 18.32 -11.64
N ASP A 390 -19.37 17.82 -11.11
CA ASP A 390 -19.55 17.67 -9.68
C ASP A 390 -18.46 16.81 -9.03
N SER A 391 -18.08 17.23 -7.84
CA SER A 391 -17.14 16.47 -7.04
C SER A 391 -17.78 15.22 -6.44
N PHE A 392 -19.01 15.34 -5.94
CA PHE A 392 -19.81 14.25 -5.43
C PHE A 392 -21.27 14.49 -5.80
N GLU A 393 -21.85 13.57 -6.56
CA GLU A 393 -23.25 13.65 -6.93
C GLU A 393 -24.00 12.38 -6.51
N TRP A 394 -25.12 12.56 -5.82
CA TRP A 394 -26.01 11.48 -5.41
C TRP A 394 -27.34 11.53 -6.17
N PHE A 395 -27.56 10.53 -7.03
CA PHE A 395 -28.86 10.29 -7.66
C PHE A 395 -29.68 9.30 -6.82
N GLY A 396 -30.39 9.81 -5.82
CA GLY A 396 -31.17 9.00 -4.90
C GLY A 396 -30.33 8.08 -4.01
N GLY A 397 -30.96 7.06 -3.43
CA GLY A 397 -30.29 6.09 -2.55
C GLY A 397 -30.20 6.53 -1.09
N THR A 398 -29.44 5.77 -0.29
CA THR A 398 -29.42 5.81 1.19
C THR A 398 -28.02 5.61 1.77
N VAL A 399 -26.98 5.55 0.95
CA VAL A 399 -25.60 5.42 1.42
C VAL A 399 -25.23 6.53 2.39
N ASP A 400 -24.53 6.19 3.46
CA ASP A 400 -24.01 7.17 4.41
C ASP A 400 -22.52 7.44 4.14
N GLY A 401 -22.05 8.64 4.44
CA GLY A 401 -20.67 9.08 4.18
C GLY A 401 -20.04 9.81 5.37
N LYS A 402 -18.72 9.66 5.53
CA LYS A 402 -17.97 10.42 6.53
C LYS A 402 -16.61 10.87 6.00
N TYR A 403 -16.17 12.07 6.37
CA TYR A 403 -14.86 12.59 5.98
C TYR A 403 -14.73 12.75 4.46
N LEU A 404 -15.53 13.64 3.88
CA LEU A 404 -15.59 13.90 2.44
C LEU A 404 -14.96 15.25 2.12
N ILE A 405 -14.08 15.32 1.13
CA ILE A 405 -13.38 16.54 0.74
C ILE A 405 -13.56 16.77 -0.76
N SER A 406 -14.11 17.92 -1.13
CA SER A 406 -14.06 18.45 -2.48
C SER A 406 -13.09 19.63 -2.52
N TYR A 407 -12.14 19.57 -3.44
CA TYR A 407 -11.16 20.63 -3.66
C TYR A 407 -11.16 21.06 -5.12
N GLU A 408 -11.61 22.30 -5.35
CA GLU A 408 -11.83 22.92 -6.65
C GLU A 408 -12.73 22.07 -7.55
N SER A 409 -14.03 22.39 -7.61
CA SER A 409 -14.99 21.76 -8.52
C SER A 409 -15.14 22.57 -9.80
N GLY A 410 -15.54 21.92 -10.89
CA GLY A 410 -15.94 22.60 -12.13
C GLY A 410 -17.43 22.92 -12.18
N ASP A 411 -18.23 22.17 -11.43
CA ASP A 411 -19.60 22.52 -11.11
C ASP A 411 -19.82 22.55 -9.57
N ASP A 412 -20.64 21.67 -9.01
CA ASP A 412 -20.95 21.68 -7.60
C ASP A 412 -19.96 20.86 -6.77
N HIS A 413 -19.71 21.28 -5.53
CA HIS A 413 -18.88 20.46 -4.64
C HIS A 413 -19.64 19.23 -4.14
N PHE A 414 -20.92 19.38 -3.83
CA PHE A 414 -21.79 18.27 -3.46
C PHE A 414 -23.20 18.51 -3.99
N ASP A 415 -23.62 17.70 -4.97
CA ASP A 415 -24.98 17.68 -5.48
C ASP A 415 -25.75 16.51 -4.87
N THR A 416 -26.97 16.76 -4.40
CA THR A 416 -27.89 15.65 -4.13
C THR A 416 -29.22 15.86 -4.83
N SER A 417 -29.71 14.80 -5.45
CA SER A 417 -30.98 14.80 -6.14
C SER A 417 -31.73 13.48 -5.96
N GLU A 418 -32.91 13.43 -6.56
CA GLU A 418 -33.66 12.21 -6.84
C GLU A 418 -34.04 11.35 -5.62
N GLY A 419 -34.30 12.03 -4.51
CA GLY A 419 -34.76 11.37 -3.30
C GLY A 419 -33.63 10.75 -2.49
N TYR A 420 -32.44 11.34 -2.53
CA TYR A 420 -31.34 10.91 -1.70
C TYR A 420 -31.69 11.08 -0.21
N ARG A 421 -31.42 10.01 0.53
CA ARG A 421 -31.83 9.82 1.92
C ARG A 421 -30.68 9.30 2.77
N GLY A 422 -29.45 9.46 2.33
CA GLY A 422 -28.27 9.15 3.13
C GLY A 422 -27.93 10.25 4.14
N ARG A 423 -26.92 9.97 4.95
CA ARG A 423 -26.40 10.88 5.99
C ARG A 423 -24.91 11.07 5.79
N ASN A 424 -24.47 12.31 5.77
CA ASN A 424 -23.07 12.69 5.61
C ASN A 424 -22.58 13.52 6.80
N GLN A 425 -21.41 13.20 7.34
CA GLN A 425 -20.77 13.99 8.41
C GLN A 425 -19.30 14.30 8.11
N PHE A 426 -18.86 15.51 8.47
CA PHE A 426 -17.49 15.99 8.23
C PHE A 426 -17.19 16.14 6.74
N LEU A 427 -17.76 17.19 6.15
CA LEU A 427 -17.60 17.54 4.74
C LEU A 427 -16.80 18.83 4.59
N ILE A 428 -15.85 18.88 3.66
CA ILE A 428 -15.09 20.09 3.33
C ILE A 428 -15.24 20.36 1.84
N ALA A 429 -15.67 21.56 1.48
CA ALA A 429 -15.57 22.12 0.14
C ALA A 429 -14.66 23.33 0.16
N TYR A 430 -13.74 23.40 -0.80
CA TYR A 430 -12.89 24.57 -1.00
C TYR A 430 -12.78 24.92 -2.47
N GLN A 431 -13.14 26.15 -2.80
CA GLN A 431 -12.91 26.77 -4.09
C GLN A 431 -12.05 28.02 -3.89
N SER A 432 -10.96 28.12 -4.65
CA SER A 432 -10.17 29.35 -4.79
C SER A 432 -10.23 29.91 -6.20
N THR A 433 -10.58 29.07 -7.18
CA THR A 433 -10.69 29.50 -8.58
C THR A 433 -11.71 28.71 -9.34
N TYR A 434 -12.31 29.30 -10.36
CA TYR A 434 -12.92 28.48 -11.40
C TYR A 434 -11.79 27.82 -12.20
N ILE A 435 -11.86 26.50 -12.32
CA ILE A 435 -10.83 25.68 -12.94
C ILE A 435 -10.81 25.88 -14.47
N THR A 436 -9.72 25.48 -15.12
CA THR A 436 -9.64 25.49 -16.59
C THR A 436 -9.71 24.06 -17.10
N PRO A 437 -10.75 23.67 -17.88
CA PRO A 437 -10.88 22.33 -18.41
C PRO A 437 -9.75 21.98 -19.37
N ARG A 438 -9.53 20.67 -19.57
CA ARG A 438 -8.82 20.19 -20.75
C ARG A 438 -9.53 20.70 -22.01
N ALA A 439 -8.77 21.17 -22.99
CA ALA A 439 -9.32 21.53 -24.29
C ALA A 439 -10.13 20.36 -24.89
N GLY A 440 -11.38 20.61 -25.26
CA GLY A 440 -12.29 19.61 -25.82
C GLY A 440 -12.86 18.61 -24.82
N ALA A 441 -12.79 18.89 -23.51
CA ALA A 441 -13.35 18.03 -22.46
C ALA A 441 -14.74 18.42 -21.94
N GLY A 442 -15.28 19.55 -22.39
CA GLY A 442 -16.47 20.17 -21.81
C GLY A 442 -16.17 21.60 -21.38
N ALA A 443 -17.08 22.19 -20.61
CA ALA A 443 -16.94 23.53 -20.05
C ALA A 443 -17.12 23.51 -18.53
N VAL A 444 -16.61 24.53 -17.85
CA VAL A 444 -17.01 24.80 -16.45
C VAL A 444 -18.48 25.18 -16.46
N SER A 445 -19.23 24.71 -15.47
CA SER A 445 -20.64 25.01 -15.34
C SER A 445 -20.93 26.50 -15.19
N ALA A 446 -22.14 26.88 -15.59
CA ALA A 446 -22.65 28.24 -15.42
C ALA A 446 -23.19 28.49 -13.99
N ASP A 447 -23.39 27.43 -13.19
CA ASP A 447 -23.96 27.48 -11.86
C ASP A 447 -23.21 26.75 -10.73
N PRO A 448 -21.87 26.78 -10.63
CA PRO A 448 -21.16 26.10 -9.55
C PRO A 448 -21.51 26.65 -8.16
N GLN A 449 -21.90 25.76 -7.25
CA GLN A 449 -22.29 26.01 -5.86
C GLN A 449 -21.48 25.17 -4.86
N GLY A 450 -21.64 25.50 -3.57
CA GLY A 450 -21.11 24.68 -2.47
C GLY A 450 -21.90 23.39 -2.32
N PHE A 451 -23.20 23.54 -2.09
CA PHE A 451 -24.17 22.48 -2.21
C PHE A 451 -25.20 22.88 -3.25
N GLU A 452 -25.48 22.00 -4.20
CA GLU A 452 -26.72 22.02 -4.97
C GLU A 452 -27.61 20.87 -4.50
N VAL A 453 -28.85 21.19 -4.16
CA VAL A 453 -29.74 20.20 -3.55
C VAL A 453 -31.09 20.30 -4.22
N ASP A 454 -31.37 19.25 -4.97
CA ASP A 454 -32.55 19.08 -5.76
C ASP A 454 -33.49 18.03 -5.17
N GLY A 455 -34.79 18.20 -5.45
CA GLY A 455 -35.76 17.12 -5.37
C GLY A 455 -35.60 16.20 -6.59
N CYS A 456 -36.62 16.11 -7.43
CA CYS A 456 -36.54 15.40 -8.71
C CYS A 456 -36.79 16.37 -9.86
N ASN A 457 -36.06 16.21 -10.96
CA ASN A 457 -36.25 16.99 -12.18
C ASN A 457 -36.30 16.09 -13.43
N GLY A 458 -37.17 16.43 -14.39
CA GLY A 458 -37.26 15.73 -15.68
C GLY A 458 -38.14 14.48 -15.70
N GLY A 459 -37.95 13.63 -16.72
CA GLY A 459 -38.80 12.46 -17.00
C GLY A 459 -38.77 11.40 -15.90
N GLY A 460 -39.89 10.72 -15.66
CA GLY A 460 -39.95 9.61 -14.69
C GLY A 460 -40.01 10.02 -13.21
N CYS A 461 -39.97 11.31 -12.86
CA CYS A 461 -40.16 11.76 -11.47
C CYS A 461 -41.54 11.35 -10.94
N THR A 462 -41.59 10.54 -9.88
CA THR A 462 -42.85 10.05 -9.29
C THR A 462 -43.38 10.92 -8.17
N ALA A 463 -42.50 11.64 -7.48
CA ALA A 463 -42.88 12.53 -6.39
C ALA A 463 -41.83 13.63 -6.20
N PRO A 464 -42.22 14.92 -6.28
CA PRO A 464 -43.51 15.39 -6.77
C PRO A 464 -43.49 15.37 -8.31
N ALA A 465 -44.33 14.53 -8.94
CA ALA A 465 -44.54 14.60 -10.38
C ALA A 465 -45.05 16.01 -10.77
N GLY A 466 -44.49 16.61 -11.82
CA GLY A 466 -45.06 17.82 -12.46
C GLY A 466 -45.08 19.13 -11.66
N GLY A 467 -44.34 19.22 -10.55
CA GLY A 467 -44.36 20.39 -9.67
C GLY A 467 -45.60 20.42 -8.76
N ASN A 468 -45.39 20.72 -7.48
CA ASN A 468 -46.45 20.95 -6.49
C ASN A 468 -47.38 19.77 -6.15
N ALA A 469 -46.83 18.71 -5.54
CA ALA A 469 -47.61 17.82 -4.67
C ALA A 469 -47.11 17.90 -3.23
N GLN A 470 -47.79 18.69 -2.40
CA GLN A 470 -47.58 18.77 -0.95
C GLN A 470 -48.02 17.52 -0.18
N SER A 471 -48.50 16.45 -0.84
CA SER A 471 -49.05 15.28 -0.12
C SER A 471 -49.19 13.99 -0.94
N SER A 472 -49.30 14.01 -2.28
CA SER A 472 -49.28 12.77 -3.07
C SER A 472 -47.84 12.28 -3.27
N GLY A 473 -47.53 11.06 -2.81
CA GLY A 473 -46.17 10.51 -2.71
C GLY A 473 -45.56 10.56 -1.29
N ALA A 474 -46.22 11.23 -0.34
CA ALA A 474 -45.83 11.16 1.07
C ALA A 474 -45.88 9.73 1.63
N ALA A 475 -46.79 8.91 1.09
CA ALA A 475 -46.97 7.51 1.48
C ALA A 475 -45.75 6.62 1.15
N ASP A 476 -45.01 6.91 0.07
CA ASP A 476 -43.82 6.14 -0.32
C ASP A 476 -42.52 6.72 0.27
N GLY A 477 -42.53 7.98 0.73
CA GLY A 477 -41.45 8.60 1.51
C GLY A 477 -40.14 8.86 0.75
N LEU A 478 -40.14 8.84 -0.58
CA LEU A 478 -38.95 9.01 -1.43
C LEU A 478 -38.74 10.49 -1.81
N TRP A 479 -38.57 11.35 -0.81
CA TRP A 479 -38.20 12.75 -1.01
C TRP A 479 -36.71 12.92 -0.73
N ASN A 480 -36.09 13.96 -1.30
CA ASN A 480 -34.74 14.30 -0.90
C ASN A 480 -34.79 14.76 0.57
N MET A 481 -34.19 13.96 1.45
CA MET A 481 -34.26 14.10 2.91
C MET A 481 -32.91 13.74 3.52
N ASN A 482 -31.83 14.14 2.88
CA ASN A 482 -30.46 13.91 3.30
C ASN A 482 -30.16 14.56 4.65
N VAL A 483 -29.08 14.11 5.29
CA VAL A 483 -28.47 14.81 6.43
C VAL A 483 -27.07 15.26 6.03
N MET A 484 -26.78 16.54 6.13
CA MET A 484 -25.43 17.10 6.04
C MET A 484 -25.08 17.70 7.40
N ALA A 485 -24.16 17.06 8.13
CA ALA A 485 -23.75 17.51 9.46
C ALA A 485 -22.26 17.85 9.49
N ASN A 486 -21.89 18.88 10.26
CA ASN A 486 -20.48 19.27 10.42
C ASN A 486 -19.78 19.48 9.06
N TYR A 487 -20.26 20.43 8.27
CA TYR A 487 -19.69 20.75 6.97
C TYR A 487 -19.01 22.11 6.97
N THR A 488 -18.00 22.29 6.13
CA THR A 488 -17.27 23.54 5.92
C THR A 488 -17.24 23.83 4.41
N LEU A 489 -17.94 24.87 3.95
CA LEU A 489 -17.99 25.28 2.55
C LEU A 489 -17.32 26.63 2.37
N ILE A 490 -16.19 26.67 1.66
CA ILE A 490 -15.42 27.89 1.41
C ILE A 490 -15.42 28.21 -0.09
N GLY A 491 -16.06 29.31 -0.47
CA GLY A 491 -16.15 29.76 -1.87
C GLY A 491 -14.94 30.57 -2.34
N VAL A 492 -14.97 30.98 -3.61
CA VAL A 492 -13.88 31.71 -4.30
C VAL A 492 -13.66 33.15 -3.81
N GLY A 493 -14.65 33.76 -3.16
CA GLY A 493 -14.63 35.16 -2.75
C GLY A 493 -14.96 36.15 -3.87
N GLY A 494 -14.92 37.44 -3.54
CA GLY A 494 -15.43 38.51 -4.42
C GLY A 494 -14.54 38.92 -5.59
N THR A 495 -13.29 38.44 -5.65
CA THR A 495 -12.29 38.88 -6.64
C THR A 495 -12.35 38.13 -7.97
N GLN A 496 -12.96 36.95 -8.00
CA GLN A 496 -13.06 36.11 -9.19
C GLN A 496 -14.34 36.42 -9.97
N THR A 497 -14.29 36.36 -11.30
CA THR A 497 -15.50 36.45 -12.13
C THR A 497 -16.36 35.22 -11.88
N THR A 498 -17.48 35.42 -11.19
CA THR A 498 -18.44 34.36 -10.86
C THR A 498 -19.32 34.04 -12.06
N PRO A 499 -19.53 32.75 -12.42
CA PRO A 499 -20.50 32.35 -13.42
C PRO A 499 -21.91 32.89 -13.16
N ALA A 500 -22.69 33.08 -14.22
CA ALA A 500 -23.94 33.84 -14.17
C ALA A 500 -24.93 33.31 -13.13
N ASN A 501 -24.98 31.99 -12.90
CA ASN A 501 -25.92 31.35 -11.99
C ASN A 501 -25.24 30.71 -10.75
N GLY A 502 -23.91 30.81 -10.66
CA GLY A 502 -23.09 30.20 -9.59
C GLY A 502 -22.77 31.11 -8.41
N GLY A 503 -21.90 30.61 -7.52
CA GLY A 503 -21.32 31.37 -6.43
C GLY A 503 -22.19 31.48 -5.18
N VAL A 504 -23.10 30.53 -4.97
CA VAL A 504 -23.92 30.39 -3.76
C VAL A 504 -23.41 29.24 -2.91
N GLY A 505 -23.36 29.43 -1.59
CA GLY A 505 -22.90 28.39 -0.67
C GLY A 505 -23.80 27.16 -0.64
N VAL A 506 -25.11 27.36 -0.55
CA VAL A 506 -26.11 26.29 -0.55
C VAL A 506 -27.32 26.71 -1.37
N VAL A 507 -27.63 25.94 -2.41
CA VAL A 507 -28.86 26.06 -3.19
C VAL A 507 -29.80 24.92 -2.80
N LEU A 508 -31.02 25.27 -2.42
CA LEU A 508 -32.09 24.32 -2.08
C LEU A 508 -33.26 24.55 -3.03
N ARG A 509 -33.61 23.53 -3.82
CA ARG A 509 -34.66 23.67 -4.83
C ARG A 509 -35.41 22.37 -5.13
N ARG A 510 -36.45 22.50 -5.96
CA ARG A 510 -37.30 21.42 -6.51
C ARG A 510 -37.97 20.54 -5.45
N GLY A 511 -38.37 21.14 -4.33
CA GLY A 511 -39.09 20.45 -3.25
C GLY A 511 -38.20 19.66 -2.29
N THR A 512 -36.91 20.00 -2.22
CA THR A 512 -35.97 19.33 -1.31
C THR A 512 -36.34 19.56 0.17
N GLY A 513 -36.16 18.53 0.97
CA GLY A 513 -36.13 18.59 2.43
C GLY A 513 -34.71 18.37 2.94
N GLY A 514 -34.59 17.84 4.15
CA GLY A 514 -33.31 17.43 4.73
C GLY A 514 -32.88 18.21 5.97
N TYR A 515 -31.70 17.87 6.47
CA TYR A 515 -31.17 18.38 7.74
C TYR A 515 -29.73 18.84 7.55
N TYR A 516 -29.50 20.15 7.68
CA TYR A 516 -28.21 20.80 7.45
C TYR A 516 -27.77 21.44 8.77
N VAL A 517 -26.87 20.79 9.48
CA VAL A 517 -26.57 21.12 10.88
C VAL A 517 -25.10 21.28 11.19
N ASN A 518 -24.80 22.18 12.13
CA ASN A 518 -23.43 22.43 12.62
C ASN A 518 -22.44 22.79 11.50
N GLY A 519 -22.87 23.53 10.49
CA GLY A 519 -22.06 23.88 9.33
C GLY A 519 -21.37 25.25 9.42
N VAL A 520 -20.38 25.45 8.55
CA VAL A 520 -19.71 26.73 8.26
C VAL A 520 -19.84 26.99 6.77
N ILE A 521 -20.36 28.15 6.40
CA ILE A 521 -20.47 28.60 5.00
C ILE A 521 -19.81 29.96 4.92
N ALA A 522 -18.72 30.04 4.17
CA ALA A 522 -17.99 31.29 4.08
C ALA A 522 -17.42 31.57 2.70
N ARG A 523 -17.19 32.86 2.41
CA ARG A 523 -16.52 33.33 1.20
C ARG A 523 -17.25 33.02 -0.11
N TRP A 524 -18.57 32.84 -0.07
CA TRP A 524 -19.38 32.67 -1.27
C TRP A 524 -19.73 34.03 -1.88
N PRO A 525 -19.37 34.29 -3.16
CA PRO A 525 -19.45 35.64 -3.73
C PRO A 525 -20.88 36.17 -3.81
N ARG A 526 -21.89 35.31 -4.06
CA ARG A 526 -23.26 35.78 -4.27
C ARG A 526 -24.09 35.77 -3.01
N GLN A 527 -24.19 34.62 -2.34
CA GLN A 527 -25.03 34.39 -1.15
C GLN A 527 -24.51 33.16 -0.39
N ALA A 528 -24.83 33.06 0.90
CA ALA A 528 -24.57 31.84 1.65
C ALA A 528 -25.63 30.77 1.36
N ILE A 529 -26.90 31.17 1.29
CA ILE A 529 -28.04 30.27 1.15
C ILE A 529 -29.04 30.89 0.17
N SER A 530 -29.51 30.08 -0.78
CA SER A 530 -30.64 30.42 -1.65
C SER A 530 -31.63 29.25 -1.68
N MET A 531 -32.89 29.53 -1.35
CA MET A 531 -34.01 28.60 -1.50
C MET A 531 -34.87 29.08 -2.67
N ARG A 532 -34.85 28.36 -3.79
CA ARG A 532 -35.29 28.92 -5.09
C ARG A 532 -36.77 28.78 -5.41
N ASP A 533 -37.51 27.92 -4.71
CA ASP A 533 -38.91 27.66 -5.04
C ASP A 533 -39.83 27.46 -3.82
N SER A 534 -41.12 27.66 -4.08
CA SER A 534 -42.18 27.54 -3.07
C SER A 534 -42.40 26.11 -2.58
N THR A 535 -42.05 25.08 -3.36
CA THR A 535 -42.17 23.67 -2.95
C THR A 535 -41.15 23.34 -1.87
N THR A 536 -39.91 23.81 -2.05
CA THR A 536 -38.85 23.70 -1.05
C THR A 536 -39.22 24.51 0.20
N ASN A 537 -39.77 25.72 0.02
CA ASN A 537 -40.30 26.49 1.14
C ASN A 537 -41.43 25.77 1.89
N ASN A 538 -42.29 25.04 1.19
CA ASN A 538 -43.35 24.27 1.84
C ASN A 538 -42.76 23.19 2.76
N ARG A 539 -41.67 22.52 2.36
CA ARG A 539 -40.92 21.58 3.22
C ARG A 539 -40.30 22.28 4.41
N PHE A 540 -39.77 23.48 4.19
CA PHE A 540 -39.36 24.36 5.26
C PHE A 540 -40.53 24.56 6.21
N LEU A 541 -41.66 25.12 5.80
CA LEU A 541 -42.80 25.46 6.68
C LEU A 541 -43.38 24.30 7.50
N VAL A 542 -43.22 23.04 7.05
CA VAL A 542 -43.66 21.84 7.81
C VAL A 542 -42.51 21.10 8.51
N ASP A 543 -41.37 21.76 8.70
CA ASP A 543 -40.18 21.23 9.38
C ASP A 543 -39.64 19.91 8.82
N SER A 544 -39.82 19.70 7.52
CA SER A 544 -39.13 18.65 6.73
C SER A 544 -37.86 19.16 6.06
N LEU A 545 -37.58 20.46 6.16
CA LEU A 545 -36.29 21.08 5.88
C LEU A 545 -35.82 21.83 7.13
N ILE A 546 -34.71 21.39 7.71
CA ILE A 546 -34.09 21.97 8.91
C ILE A 546 -32.68 22.42 8.54
N PHE A 547 -32.37 23.68 8.80
CA PHE A 547 -31.08 24.27 8.51
C PHE A 547 -30.60 24.98 9.77
N LYS A 548 -29.96 24.24 10.68
CA LYS A 548 -29.83 24.66 12.08
C LYS A 548 -28.39 24.73 12.58
N SER A 549 -28.08 25.78 13.36
CA SER A 549 -26.77 25.94 14.02
C SER A 549 -25.60 26.08 13.03
N ASN A 550 -25.80 26.85 11.97
CA ASN A 550 -24.77 27.14 10.97
C ASN A 550 -24.13 28.52 11.20
N TYR A 551 -22.83 28.65 10.91
CA TYR A 551 -22.09 29.92 10.97
C TYR A 551 -21.82 30.43 9.56
N LEU A 552 -22.30 31.63 9.26
CA LEU A 552 -22.23 32.24 7.93
C LEU A 552 -21.32 33.47 8.01
N ALA A 553 -20.19 33.47 7.31
CA ALA A 553 -19.22 34.57 7.35
C ALA A 553 -18.74 34.95 5.95
N ASP A 554 -18.42 36.22 5.73
CA ASP A 554 -17.70 36.63 4.51
C ASP A 554 -18.44 36.27 3.19
N ASN A 555 -19.77 36.20 3.21
CA ASN A 555 -20.60 35.85 2.04
C ASN A 555 -21.22 37.10 1.40
N GLY A 556 -21.65 36.98 0.15
CA GLY A 556 -22.35 38.05 -0.57
C GLY A 556 -21.46 39.19 -1.05
N LEU A 557 -20.16 38.94 -1.19
CA LEU A 557 -19.15 39.94 -1.55
C LEU A 557 -19.41 40.64 -2.91
N GLN A 558 -20.11 40.00 -3.84
CA GLN A 558 -20.53 40.55 -5.13
C GLN A 558 -21.99 41.02 -5.16
N ASN A 559 -22.71 40.85 -4.05
CA ASN A 559 -24.13 41.17 -3.94
C ASN A 559 -24.39 42.10 -2.74
N GLY A 560 -23.51 43.07 -2.50
CA GLY A 560 -23.68 44.07 -1.43
C GLY A 560 -23.74 43.50 -0.01
N GLY A 561 -23.15 42.33 0.24
CA GLY A 561 -23.19 41.64 1.54
C GLY A 561 -24.48 40.85 1.79
N VAL A 562 -25.30 40.60 0.76
CA VAL A 562 -26.52 39.80 0.87
C VAL A 562 -26.16 38.33 1.15
N VAL A 563 -26.53 37.85 2.34
CA VAL A 563 -26.22 36.48 2.81
C VAL A 563 -27.31 35.47 2.43
N PHE A 564 -28.56 35.93 2.31
CA PHE A 564 -29.78 35.13 2.08
C PHE A 564 -30.56 35.64 0.87
N ASP A 565 -31.67 35.00 0.52
CA ASP A 565 -32.58 35.53 -0.51
C ASP A 565 -33.17 36.90 -0.12
N PRO A 566 -33.43 37.79 -1.09
CA PRO A 566 -33.92 39.14 -0.84
C PRO A 566 -35.35 39.16 -0.29
N THR A 567 -35.74 40.28 0.30
CA THR A 567 -37.01 40.47 1.03
C THR A 567 -38.30 40.35 0.18
N GLY A 568 -38.17 40.29 -1.15
CA GLY A 568 -39.31 40.20 -2.08
C GLY A 568 -39.81 38.79 -2.38
N THR A 569 -39.04 37.75 -2.08
CA THR A 569 -39.47 36.35 -2.19
C THR A 569 -39.88 35.88 -0.79
N ASN A 570 -41.13 35.46 -0.57
CA ASN A 570 -41.62 35.08 0.78
C ASN A 570 -40.91 33.86 1.43
N PHE A 571 -39.83 33.37 0.83
CA PHE A 571 -39.09 32.18 1.22
C PHE A 571 -37.59 32.41 1.04
N GLY A 572 -36.77 31.81 1.91
CA GLY A 572 -35.30 31.86 1.84
C GLY A 572 -34.63 33.05 2.54
N GLN A 573 -35.43 33.96 3.10
CA GLN A 573 -34.95 35.13 3.83
C GLN A 573 -34.40 34.78 5.22
N GLN A 574 -33.42 35.53 5.69
CA GLN A 574 -32.86 35.38 7.04
C GLN A 574 -33.94 35.39 8.14
N SER A 575 -34.90 36.31 8.05
CA SER A 575 -36.01 36.45 9.01
C SER A 575 -36.84 35.18 9.14
N ALA A 576 -37.03 34.43 8.03
CA ALA A 576 -37.78 33.18 8.03
C ALA A 576 -37.04 32.08 8.80
N PHE A 577 -35.70 31.99 8.68
CA PHE A 577 -34.87 31.09 9.49
C PHE A 577 -34.91 31.45 10.97
N THR A 578 -34.81 32.74 11.30
CA THR A 578 -34.88 33.23 12.68
C THR A 578 -36.24 32.93 13.31
N ALA A 579 -37.35 33.24 12.62
CA ALA A 579 -38.72 33.00 13.10
C ALA A 579 -39.00 31.50 13.37
N ARG A 580 -38.31 30.62 12.67
CA ARG A 580 -38.43 29.16 12.78
C ARG A 580 -37.43 28.52 13.75
N GLY A 581 -36.69 29.32 14.52
CA GLY A 581 -35.79 28.81 15.57
C GLY A 581 -34.62 27.99 15.02
N GLN A 582 -34.14 28.34 13.83
CA GLN A 582 -33.05 27.65 13.14
C GLN A 582 -31.65 28.04 13.68
N THR A 583 -31.55 28.99 14.60
CA THR A 583 -30.29 29.33 15.31
C THR A 583 -29.03 29.48 14.42
N ASN A 584 -29.19 29.97 13.18
CA ASN A 584 -28.07 30.28 12.30
C ASN A 584 -27.48 31.63 12.68
N GLU A 585 -26.16 31.74 12.63
CA GLU A 585 -25.43 32.94 13.02
C GLU A 585 -24.79 33.57 11.78
N VAL A 586 -25.11 34.85 11.56
CA VAL A 586 -24.45 35.67 10.56
C VAL A 586 -23.35 36.45 11.25
N ALA A 587 -22.12 36.23 10.82
CA ALA A 587 -20.94 36.87 11.40
C ALA A 587 -20.95 38.39 11.14
N ALA A 588 -20.26 39.13 12.01
CA ALA A 588 -19.93 40.52 11.74
C ALA A 588 -19.08 40.63 10.46
N THR A 589 -19.19 41.76 9.74
CA THR A 589 -18.47 42.00 8.48
C THR A 589 -16.95 41.97 8.58
N SER A 590 -16.40 42.09 9.80
CA SER A 590 -14.96 41.97 10.07
C SER A 590 -14.45 40.52 10.13
N VAL A 591 -15.34 39.53 10.25
CA VAL A 591 -14.97 38.11 10.31
C VAL A 591 -14.80 37.58 8.89
N THR A 592 -13.56 37.30 8.50
CA THR A 592 -13.23 36.69 7.21
C THR A 592 -13.22 35.17 7.30
N ALA A 593 -13.39 34.48 6.17
CA ALA A 593 -13.25 33.02 6.15
C ALA A 593 -11.91 32.55 6.71
N ALA A 594 -10.81 33.22 6.37
CA ALA A 594 -9.48 32.87 6.87
C ALA A 594 -9.33 33.01 8.38
N SER A 595 -10.01 33.97 9.01
CA SER A 595 -9.96 34.16 10.47
C SER A 595 -10.59 33.01 11.26
N LEU A 596 -11.41 32.17 10.60
CA LEU A 596 -12.09 31.05 11.27
C LEU A 596 -11.19 29.84 11.51
N PHE A 597 -10.11 29.70 10.74
CA PHE A 597 -9.30 28.48 10.68
C PHE A 597 -7.84 28.74 11.02
N ALA A 598 -7.17 27.73 11.58
CA ALA A 598 -5.77 27.81 11.99
C ALA A 598 -4.84 28.13 10.81
N ALA A 599 -5.12 27.58 9.62
CA ALA A 599 -4.44 27.95 8.39
C ALA A 599 -5.37 27.79 7.17
N LEU A 600 -5.98 28.90 6.76
CA LEU A 600 -6.74 29.02 5.51
C LEU A 600 -6.28 30.30 4.77
N PRO A 601 -6.06 30.25 3.43
CA PRO A 601 -5.70 31.44 2.66
C PRO A 601 -6.77 32.53 2.74
N ALA A 602 -6.34 33.79 2.86
CA ALA A 602 -7.22 34.96 2.98
C ALA A 602 -8.01 35.31 1.70
N GLY A 603 -7.67 34.75 0.54
CA GLY A 603 -8.35 35.02 -0.72
C GLY A 603 -8.19 33.89 -1.73
N SER A 604 -8.41 34.19 -3.02
CA SER A 604 -8.25 33.29 -4.16
C SER A 604 -6.80 32.92 -4.49
N ALA A 605 -5.89 33.04 -3.50
CA ALA A 605 -4.48 32.75 -3.69
C ALA A 605 -4.30 31.31 -4.14
N THR A 606 -3.54 31.14 -5.21
CA THR A 606 -3.27 29.87 -5.85
C THR A 606 -2.56 28.91 -4.90
N THR A 607 -3.28 27.92 -4.37
CA THR A 607 -2.71 26.92 -3.48
C THR A 607 -2.14 25.76 -4.29
N THR A 608 -0.86 25.84 -4.67
CA THR A 608 -0.08 24.66 -5.05
C THR A 608 0.83 24.31 -3.87
N GLY A 609 0.40 23.38 -3.02
CA GLY A 609 1.17 22.96 -1.84
C GLY A 609 0.83 23.65 -0.52
N ALA A 610 -0.38 24.20 -0.37
CA ALA A 610 -0.82 24.73 0.91
C ALA A 610 -1.14 23.61 1.90
N ASN A 611 -0.54 23.69 3.10
CA ASN A 611 -0.92 22.87 4.24
C ASN A 611 -2.17 23.50 4.88
N PHE A 612 -3.36 23.18 4.35
CA PHE A 612 -4.60 23.59 4.98
C PHE A 612 -4.68 23.02 6.40
N ASP A 613 -4.98 23.88 7.35
CA ASP A 613 -5.36 23.49 8.70
C ASP A 613 -6.79 23.94 8.96
N TRP A 614 -7.71 23.03 8.68
CA TRP A 614 -9.15 23.21 8.87
C TRP A 614 -9.56 23.28 10.33
N SER A 615 -8.63 23.09 11.29
CA SER A 615 -8.94 23.27 12.71
C SER A 615 -9.42 24.70 12.97
N PRO A 616 -10.42 24.92 13.83
CA PRO A 616 -10.78 26.26 14.26
C PRO A 616 -9.57 27.03 14.80
N ALA A 617 -9.41 28.30 14.40
CA ALA A 617 -8.37 29.17 14.95
C ALA A 617 -8.57 29.40 16.46
N ALA A 618 -7.53 29.89 17.15
CA ALA A 618 -7.66 30.32 18.53
C ALA A 618 -8.76 31.40 18.65
N SER A 619 -9.69 31.24 19.59
CA SER A 619 -10.87 32.10 19.77
C SER A 619 -11.83 32.16 18.58
N SER A 620 -11.71 31.24 17.62
CA SER A 620 -12.64 31.16 16.50
C SER A 620 -14.06 30.88 16.99
N PRO A 621 -15.08 31.63 16.52
CA PRO A 621 -16.46 31.44 16.95
C PRO A 621 -17.02 30.07 16.56
N ILE A 622 -16.48 29.45 15.49
CA ILE A 622 -16.89 28.12 15.05
C ILE A 622 -16.38 27.00 15.98
N ALA A 623 -15.49 27.31 16.93
CA ALA A 623 -15.05 26.35 17.94
C ALA A 623 -16.13 25.97 18.96
N THR A 624 -17.26 26.69 18.97
CA THR A 624 -18.40 26.44 19.85
C THR A 624 -19.72 26.61 19.09
N GLY A 625 -20.84 26.59 19.82
CA GLY A 625 -22.15 26.97 19.29
C GLY A 625 -22.78 25.92 18.37
N GLY A 626 -22.23 24.71 18.29
CA GLY A 626 -22.86 23.57 17.63
C GLY A 626 -23.97 22.93 18.50
N LEU A 627 -24.85 22.15 17.86
CA LEU A 627 -25.80 21.28 18.54
C LEU A 627 -25.07 20.13 19.24
N SER A 628 -24.75 20.32 20.53
CA SER A 628 -24.09 19.32 21.38
C SER A 628 -24.97 18.12 21.75
N THR A 629 -26.27 18.20 21.47
CA THR A 629 -27.22 17.09 21.55
C THR A 629 -28.32 17.27 20.50
N PHE A 630 -28.80 16.16 19.95
CA PHE A 630 -29.99 16.17 19.09
C PHE A 630 -31.27 15.83 19.85
N ALA A 631 -31.21 15.45 21.13
CA ALA A 631 -32.38 15.06 21.92
C ALA A 631 -33.45 16.16 22.03
N ASN A 632 -33.05 17.42 21.88
CA ASN A 632 -33.94 18.58 21.93
C ASN A 632 -34.74 18.79 20.64
N ASP A 633 -34.38 18.14 19.54
CA ASP A 633 -35.17 18.12 18.30
C ASP A 633 -35.39 16.67 17.84
N PRO A 634 -36.55 16.08 18.13
CA PRO A 634 -36.80 14.66 17.83
C PRO A 634 -36.71 14.35 16.33
N ARG A 635 -36.88 15.35 15.44
CA ARG A 635 -36.76 15.18 13.99
C ARG A 635 -35.31 15.00 13.59
N ILE A 636 -34.41 15.84 14.14
CA ILE A 636 -32.97 15.70 13.93
C ILE A 636 -32.49 14.39 14.55
N ALA A 637 -32.88 14.08 15.78
CA ALA A 637 -32.48 12.84 16.45
C ALA A 637 -32.89 11.58 15.67
N ALA A 638 -34.14 11.55 15.18
CA ALA A 638 -34.64 10.43 14.39
C ALA A 638 -33.85 10.26 13.08
N ARG A 639 -33.51 11.36 12.40
CA ARG A 639 -32.79 11.28 11.12
C ARG A 639 -31.29 11.01 11.28
N ALA A 640 -30.65 11.65 12.26
CA ALA A 640 -29.25 11.42 12.60
C ALA A 640 -29.01 9.94 12.94
N GLY A 641 -29.92 9.35 13.72
CA GLY A 641 -29.76 8.00 14.24
C GLY A 641 -28.46 7.88 15.05
N THR A 642 -27.78 6.74 14.92
CA THR A 642 -26.48 6.50 15.57
C THR A 642 -25.28 6.88 14.71
N PHE A 643 -25.50 7.20 13.42
CA PHE A 643 -24.42 7.47 12.47
C PHE A 643 -23.87 8.88 12.62
N ILE A 644 -24.75 9.88 12.77
CA ILE A 644 -24.36 11.29 12.94
C ILE A 644 -24.19 11.58 14.43
N ALA A 645 -22.98 11.97 14.83
CA ALA A 645 -22.71 12.37 16.21
C ALA A 645 -22.97 13.87 16.42
N PRO A 646 -23.68 14.30 17.48
CA PRO A 646 -23.78 15.72 17.80
C PRO A 646 -22.41 16.29 18.20
N THR A 647 -22.19 17.56 17.93
CA THR A 647 -20.91 18.26 18.17
C THR A 647 -21.17 19.63 18.78
N ALA A 648 -20.37 20.01 19.77
CA ALA A 648 -20.49 21.32 20.43
C ALA A 648 -19.89 22.48 19.61
N TYR A 649 -19.32 22.19 18.44
CA TYR A 649 -18.68 23.12 17.51
C TYR A 649 -19.34 23.06 16.13
N ARG A 650 -19.05 24.05 15.28
CA ARG A 650 -19.53 24.11 13.89
C ARG A 650 -18.38 23.89 12.92
N GLY A 651 -18.69 23.31 11.77
CA GLY A 651 -17.72 22.94 10.75
C GLY A 651 -17.25 21.49 10.85
N ALA A 652 -16.41 21.10 9.90
CA ALA A 652 -15.96 19.73 9.73
C ALA A 652 -14.79 19.31 10.64
N ALA A 653 -14.17 20.25 11.34
CA ALA A 653 -12.98 20.01 12.16
C ALA A 653 -13.23 20.32 13.63
N ALA A 654 -12.83 19.39 14.50
CA ALA A 654 -12.94 19.55 15.94
C ALA A 654 -11.86 20.53 16.47
N PRO A 655 -12.20 21.44 17.40
CA PRO A 655 -11.22 22.25 18.12
C PRO A 655 -10.23 21.36 18.89
N GLY A 656 -8.94 21.44 18.55
CA GLY A 656 -7.90 20.63 19.20
C GLY A 656 -8.01 19.11 18.96
N GLY A 657 -8.86 18.67 18.04
CA GLY A 657 -9.06 17.26 17.71
C GLY A 657 -8.05 16.72 16.69
N ALA A 658 -8.19 15.43 16.37
CA ALA A 658 -7.41 14.80 15.31
C ALA A 658 -7.71 15.41 13.94
N LYS A 659 -6.65 15.73 13.18
CA LYS A 659 -6.73 16.26 11.82
C LYS A 659 -7.01 15.14 10.83
N TRP A 660 -8.27 14.73 10.74
CA TRP A 660 -8.70 13.59 9.92
C TRP A 660 -8.39 13.72 8.42
N TRP A 661 -8.07 14.92 7.94
CA TRP A 661 -7.66 15.22 6.56
C TRP A 661 -6.14 15.13 6.35
N ALA A 662 -5.33 14.98 7.40
CA ALA A 662 -3.88 15.01 7.27
C ALA A 662 -3.32 13.77 6.54
N ASN A 663 -2.16 13.91 5.90
CA ASN A 663 -1.34 12.84 5.31
C ASN A 663 -1.89 12.07 4.10
N TRP A 664 -3.21 12.06 3.86
CA TRP A 664 -3.81 11.34 2.73
C TRP A 664 -4.40 12.25 1.65
N THR A 665 -4.72 13.50 1.95
CA THR A 665 -5.29 14.46 0.99
C THR A 665 -4.26 15.03 0.03
N ASN A 666 -4.70 15.40 -1.17
CA ASN A 666 -3.93 16.12 -2.17
C ASN A 666 -4.61 17.46 -2.51
N TYR A 667 -3.84 18.53 -2.60
CA TYR A 667 -4.31 19.87 -2.98
C TYR A 667 -3.55 20.42 -4.20
N ALA A 668 -2.78 19.57 -4.89
CA ALA A 668 -2.11 19.93 -6.12
C ALA A 668 -3.13 20.04 -7.25
N ARG A 669 -3.13 21.18 -7.94
CA ARG A 669 -3.98 21.45 -9.11
C ARG A 669 -3.43 20.89 -10.41
N ASN A 670 -2.20 20.37 -10.44
CA ASN A 670 -1.57 19.62 -11.54
C ASN A 670 -0.28 18.91 -11.14
#